data_AF-A0AB72XB42-F1
#
_entry.id   AF-A0AB72XB42-F1
#
_cell.length_a   1.000
_cell.length_b   1.000
_cell.length_c   1.000
_cell.angle_alpha   90.00
_cell.angle_beta   90.00
_cell.angle_gamma   90.00
#
_symmetry.space_group_name_H-M   'P 1'
#
loop_
_entity.id
_entity.type
_entity.pdbx_description
1 polymer ?
#
loop_
_entity_poly.entity_id
_entity_poly.type
_entity_poly.pdbx_seq_one_letter_code
_entity_poly.pdbx_strand_id
1 'polypeptide(L)'
;MHRNYIKKSIAAAVLLSLSGQLLAQTTQYSTTQYAYDAAGNLTQVTDPRGLVTTFTYDALGRRTQVQAPPATSGGAAPVTVFNYDGQDRVTKVTDPRSLVTAYTIDGLGNTTAQQSPDTGTTNATYDAAGNLITRTDARGKTTTYTYDALNRLTQATYASGTPTVMEYDGGTRPLPNDIGHLTKITDESGSTRFQYDGFGNLVQRAQTSTANGVTVTQTVAYAYGTSGSSTGHVVSQTYPSGNVIGYSYDAGGRITGLTLTTTNGNTALLSNIQYQPFGKPTGWTWGNGTAYTRSFDLNGRLTQFPLGATTGTGATPNGLSRTVNYDVASRITAYTHTDTAGSPSSSTATAANQTFGYDDNDRLISYLPATSSQSYSYDANGNRTGQTVGSSSYTQTIDPASNRQTASTGPTPTTNSYDAAGNQTGDGATTYSYSDRGRLASVTKAGTTTSYLYNGLGQRTTKTGSNVPTGATRYAYDAAGHLIGEYDQAGAPIQETVYLGDTPVATIKNQTAYYVYADQIDTPRVITDTNNLMVWRWDQADPFGVAAPDENPTSLGAFTYNLRFPGQVYDAETGKHYNVNRDYDPAGGRYVQSDPIGLAAGQPSTYAYVSGQPTRYTDPKGLCVGPLAVVCVVLAENGPAIAAAVGIAAEIATGTPNPVSGATTVAGTAVKTVGQIGREGEMAVRAACEIGKKPTIPILMNGRRRLPDGLTEEVLSEVKNVSRLSATRQIRDYMQYAEESGLRFDLYTRAETSLSGPLQQLIGEGRINLSTIPK
;
A
#
# COMPACT_ATOMS: atom_id res chain seq x y z
N MET A 1 -42.15 -49.63 -17.58
CA MET A 1 -41.31 -49.98 -16.42
C MET A 1 -39.85 -49.71 -16.75
N HIS A 2 -39.09 -49.16 -15.79
CA HIS A 2 -37.62 -49.02 -15.75
C HIS A 2 -36.93 -48.04 -16.73
N ARG A 3 -36.57 -46.85 -16.21
CA ARG A 3 -35.18 -46.32 -16.12
C ARG A 3 -35.21 -44.82 -15.80
N ASN A 4 -34.99 -44.46 -14.53
CA ASN A 4 -34.62 -43.10 -14.11
C ASN A 4 -33.94 -43.08 -12.72
N TYR A 5 -32.91 -43.90 -12.53
CA TYR A 5 -32.13 -43.95 -11.27
C TYR A 5 -30.63 -44.23 -11.48
N ILE A 6 -29.91 -43.50 -12.35
CA ILE A 6 -28.42 -43.58 -12.41
C ILE A 6 -27.77 -42.20 -12.69
N LYS A 7 -28.29 -41.11 -12.10
CA LYS A 7 -27.59 -39.80 -12.10
C LYS A 7 -27.57 -39.07 -10.76
N LYS A 8 -28.00 -39.72 -9.67
CA LYS A 8 -27.91 -39.17 -8.30
C LYS A 8 -26.90 -39.88 -7.39
N SER A 9 -26.24 -40.94 -7.86
CA SER A 9 -25.41 -41.80 -6.99
C SER A 9 -23.91 -41.49 -7.03
N ILE A 10 -23.42 -40.73 -8.02
CA ILE A 10 -21.97 -40.42 -8.13
C ILE A 10 -21.64 -39.09 -7.42
N ALA A 11 -22.56 -38.13 -7.38
CA ALA A 11 -22.39 -36.90 -6.60
C ALA A 11 -22.50 -37.14 -5.08
N ALA A 12 -23.33 -38.11 -4.66
CA ALA A 12 -23.49 -38.44 -3.24
C ALA A 12 -22.33 -39.27 -2.68
N ALA A 13 -21.70 -40.14 -3.48
CA ALA A 13 -20.58 -40.97 -3.03
C ALA A 13 -19.27 -40.17 -2.89
N VAL A 14 -19.02 -39.18 -3.77
CA VAL A 14 -17.87 -38.28 -3.66
C VAL A 14 -18.05 -37.29 -2.50
N LEU A 15 -19.30 -36.87 -2.19
CA LEU A 15 -19.56 -36.08 -0.98
C LEU A 15 -19.42 -36.89 0.31
N LEU A 16 -19.77 -38.18 0.34
CA LEU A 16 -19.75 -39.00 1.57
C LEU A 16 -18.36 -39.56 1.93
N SER A 17 -17.43 -39.69 0.98
CA SER A 17 -16.06 -40.14 1.28
C SER A 17 -15.08 -39.01 1.61
N LEU A 18 -15.44 -37.76 1.30
CA LEU A 18 -14.69 -36.55 1.70
C LEU A 18 -15.19 -35.96 3.03
N SER A 19 -16.33 -36.40 3.57
CA SER A 19 -16.89 -35.87 4.82
C SER A 19 -16.38 -36.53 6.10
N GLY A 20 -15.57 -37.59 6.01
CA GLY A 20 -15.10 -38.36 7.17
C GLY A 20 -13.81 -37.85 7.83
N GLN A 21 -12.95 -37.15 7.08
CA GLN A 21 -11.69 -36.58 7.61
C GLN A 21 -11.60 -35.05 7.51
N LEU A 22 -12.64 -34.38 7.00
CA LEU A 22 -12.69 -32.92 6.83
C LEU A 22 -13.59 -32.22 7.87
N LEU A 23 -13.78 -32.83 9.04
CA LEU A 23 -14.59 -32.26 10.14
C LEU A 23 -13.87 -31.20 10.99
N ALA A 24 -12.79 -30.57 10.48
CA ALA A 24 -12.04 -29.54 11.22
C ALA A 24 -11.84 -28.22 10.47
N GLN A 25 -12.48 -27.99 9.32
CA GLN A 25 -12.40 -26.69 8.65
C GLN A 25 -13.74 -26.32 8.03
N THR A 26 -14.65 -25.85 8.87
CA THR A 26 -15.88 -25.17 8.45
C THR A 26 -15.53 -24.04 7.49
N THR A 27 -15.77 -24.24 6.20
CA THR A 27 -15.86 -23.18 5.20
C THR A 27 -17.14 -22.39 5.49
N GLN A 28 -17.04 -21.35 6.32
CA GLN A 28 -18.07 -20.34 6.41
C GLN A 28 -18.09 -19.58 5.08
N TYR A 29 -19.20 -19.69 4.35
CA TYR A 29 -19.49 -18.78 3.25
C TYR A 29 -19.72 -17.38 3.84
N SER A 30 -18.68 -16.56 3.89
CA SER A 30 -18.80 -15.14 4.22
C SER A 30 -19.56 -14.45 3.09
N THR A 31 -20.81 -14.09 3.33
CA THR A 31 -21.66 -13.43 2.34
C THR A 31 -21.87 -11.98 2.73
N THR A 32 -21.40 -11.05 1.90
CA THR A 32 -21.77 -9.63 1.99
C THR A 32 -22.99 -9.39 1.10
N GLN A 33 -24.02 -8.74 1.63
CA GLN A 33 -25.24 -8.42 0.89
C GLN A 33 -25.29 -6.92 0.58
N TYR A 34 -25.78 -6.59 -0.61
CA TYR A 34 -25.91 -5.23 -1.11
C TYR A 34 -27.38 -4.96 -1.44
N ALA A 35 -27.94 -3.86 -0.94
CA ALA A 35 -29.28 -3.40 -1.30
C ALA A 35 -29.21 -2.10 -2.09
N TYR A 36 -30.11 -1.95 -3.07
CA TYR A 36 -30.14 -0.80 -3.96
C TYR A 36 -31.54 -0.18 -4.02
N ASP A 37 -31.61 1.12 -4.26
CA ASP A 37 -32.88 1.79 -4.58
C ASP A 37 -33.30 1.57 -6.06
N ALA A 38 -34.44 2.15 -6.47
CA ALA A 38 -34.96 2.04 -7.84
C ALA A 38 -34.09 2.76 -8.90
N ALA A 39 -33.28 3.74 -8.47
CA ALA A 39 -32.33 4.46 -9.31
C ALA A 39 -31.01 3.68 -9.48
N GLY A 40 -30.76 2.66 -8.63
CA GLY A 40 -29.56 1.84 -8.64
C GLY A 40 -28.48 2.33 -7.66
N ASN A 41 -28.81 3.26 -6.76
CA ASN A 41 -27.89 3.70 -5.71
C ASN A 41 -27.78 2.63 -4.63
N LEU A 42 -26.57 2.37 -4.12
CA LEU A 42 -26.31 1.41 -3.05
C LEU A 42 -26.80 1.97 -1.71
N THR A 43 -27.92 1.49 -1.17
CA THR A 43 -28.51 2.00 0.07
C THR A 43 -28.08 1.26 1.32
N GLN A 44 -27.61 0.02 1.19
CA GLN A 44 -27.23 -0.82 2.32
C GLN A 44 -26.14 -1.80 1.95
N VAL A 45 -25.18 -1.98 2.87
CA VAL A 45 -24.25 -3.11 2.89
C VAL A 45 -24.48 -3.87 4.19
N THR A 46 -24.75 -5.18 4.09
CA THR A 46 -24.81 -6.09 5.23
C THR A 46 -23.60 -7.01 5.18
N ASP A 47 -22.78 -6.98 6.22
CA ASP A 47 -21.58 -7.78 6.28
C ASP A 47 -21.87 -9.25 6.65
N PRO A 48 -20.87 -10.15 6.63
CA PRO A 48 -21.07 -11.55 6.99
C PRO A 48 -21.51 -11.81 8.44
N ARG A 49 -21.44 -10.82 9.33
CA ARG A 49 -21.96 -10.89 10.71
C ARG A 49 -23.42 -10.45 10.81
N GLY A 50 -24.00 -9.93 9.72
CA GLY A 50 -25.33 -9.34 9.71
C GLY A 50 -25.37 -7.86 10.14
N LEU A 51 -24.20 -7.22 10.31
CA LEU A 51 -24.12 -5.81 10.66
C LEU A 51 -24.34 -4.95 9.42
N VAL A 52 -25.04 -3.84 9.61
CA VAL A 52 -25.56 -3.01 8.54
C VAL A 52 -24.86 -1.66 8.52
N THR A 53 -24.34 -1.27 7.35
CA THR A 53 -24.05 0.13 7.01
C THR A 53 -25.10 0.63 6.02
N THR A 54 -25.67 1.80 6.27
CA THR A 54 -26.65 2.44 5.37
C THR A 54 -26.08 3.69 4.70
N PHE A 55 -26.64 3.99 3.53
CA PHE A 55 -26.28 5.14 2.72
C PHE A 55 -27.55 5.91 2.34
N THR A 56 -27.53 7.21 2.55
CA THR A 56 -28.63 8.12 2.17
C THR A 56 -28.19 8.97 0.99
N TYR A 57 -29.12 9.26 0.08
CA TYR A 57 -28.88 10.02 -1.14
C TYR A 57 -29.84 11.20 -1.26
N ASP A 58 -29.41 12.25 -1.94
CA ASP A 58 -30.32 13.32 -2.38
C ASP A 58 -31.02 12.97 -3.71
N ALA A 59 -31.88 13.89 -4.18
CA ALA A 59 -32.63 13.70 -5.43
C ALA A 59 -31.76 13.63 -6.70
N LEU A 60 -30.49 14.02 -6.61
CA LEU A 60 -29.52 13.93 -7.70
C LEU A 60 -28.70 12.63 -7.65
N GLY A 61 -28.97 11.74 -6.68
CA GLY A 61 -28.23 10.50 -6.50
C GLY A 61 -26.87 10.69 -5.84
N ARG A 62 -26.62 11.82 -5.19
CA ARG A 62 -25.38 12.08 -4.46
C ARG A 62 -25.53 11.63 -3.02
N ARG A 63 -24.54 10.92 -2.49
CA ARG A 63 -24.61 10.36 -1.13
C ARG A 63 -24.46 11.44 -0.07
N THR A 64 -25.52 11.70 0.68
CA THR A 64 -25.54 12.72 1.75
C THR A 64 -25.16 12.17 3.12
N GLN A 65 -25.23 10.86 3.32
CA GLN A 65 -24.96 10.25 4.62
C GLN A 65 -24.38 8.83 4.49
N VAL A 66 -23.47 8.51 5.40
CA VAL A 66 -23.05 7.14 5.72
C VAL A 66 -23.33 6.91 7.19
N GLN A 67 -24.01 5.80 7.53
CA GLN A 67 -24.25 5.40 8.92
C GLN A 67 -23.73 3.98 9.12
N ALA A 68 -22.67 3.85 9.92
CA ALA A 68 -22.10 2.56 10.29
C ALA A 68 -22.93 1.90 11.41
N PRO A 69 -22.75 0.60 11.68
CA PRO A 69 -23.41 -0.04 12.82
C PRO A 69 -22.98 0.63 14.14
N PRO A 70 -23.85 0.64 15.17
CA PRO A 70 -23.43 0.97 16.52
C PRO A 70 -22.23 0.11 16.93
N ALA A 71 -21.23 0.70 17.61
CA ALA A 71 -20.06 -0.05 18.07
C ALA A 71 -20.43 -1.18 19.06
N THR A 72 -21.53 -1.00 19.79
CA THR A 72 -22.12 -1.99 20.68
C THR A 72 -23.62 -2.06 20.42
N SER A 73 -24.20 -3.25 20.58
CA SER A 73 -25.65 -3.44 20.46
C SER A 73 -26.43 -2.46 21.35
N GLY A 74 -27.37 -1.72 20.76
CA GLY A 74 -28.16 -0.68 21.42
C GLY A 74 -27.45 0.68 21.62
N GLY A 75 -26.19 0.81 21.19
CA GLY A 75 -25.44 2.06 21.21
C GLY A 75 -25.83 3.04 20.09
N ALA A 76 -25.24 4.22 20.11
CA ALA A 76 -25.39 5.19 19.02
C ALA A 76 -24.60 4.74 17.78
N ALA A 77 -25.23 4.84 16.61
CA ALA A 77 -24.59 4.60 15.32
C ALA A 77 -23.76 5.82 14.90
N PRO A 78 -22.47 5.66 14.51
CA PRO A 78 -21.68 6.75 13.98
C PRO A 78 -22.21 7.16 12.61
N VAL A 79 -22.35 8.47 12.40
CA VAL A 79 -22.90 9.06 11.18
C VAL A 79 -21.91 10.06 10.59
N THR A 80 -21.60 9.92 9.31
CA THR A 80 -20.89 10.93 8.53
C THR A 80 -21.85 11.58 7.55
N VAL A 81 -21.84 12.91 7.48
CA VAL A 81 -22.73 13.70 6.61
C VAL A 81 -21.92 14.47 5.57
N PHE A 82 -22.39 14.49 4.33
CA PHE A 82 -21.79 15.19 3.20
C PHE A 82 -22.74 16.26 2.69
N ASN A 83 -22.20 17.45 2.42
CA ASN A 83 -22.91 18.52 1.71
C ASN A 83 -22.21 18.82 0.39
N TYR A 84 -23.01 19.17 -0.60
CA TYR A 84 -22.58 19.42 -1.96
C TYR A 84 -22.97 20.83 -2.41
N ASP A 85 -22.20 21.40 -3.33
CA ASP A 85 -22.63 22.57 -4.08
C ASP A 85 -23.52 22.19 -5.29
N GLY A 86 -23.87 23.19 -6.12
CA GLY A 86 -24.68 22.98 -7.33
C GLY A 86 -23.93 22.30 -8.49
N GLN A 87 -22.64 22.00 -8.34
CA GLN A 87 -21.81 21.28 -9.31
C GLN A 87 -21.41 19.89 -8.80
N ASP A 88 -22.14 19.37 -7.81
CA ASP A 88 -21.95 18.03 -7.24
C ASP A 88 -20.63 17.82 -6.49
N ARG A 89 -19.98 18.91 -6.06
CA ARG A 89 -18.71 18.86 -5.34
C ARG A 89 -18.94 18.94 -3.83
N VAL A 90 -18.22 18.10 -3.07
CA VAL A 90 -18.31 18.09 -1.61
C VAL A 90 -17.76 19.40 -1.04
N THR A 91 -18.60 20.18 -0.38
CA THR A 91 -18.22 21.45 0.28
C THR A 91 -18.09 21.32 1.79
N LYS A 92 -18.67 20.27 2.38
CA LYS A 92 -18.63 20.04 3.82
C LYS A 92 -18.74 18.56 4.14
N VAL A 93 -17.94 18.11 5.10
CA VAL A 93 -18.05 16.80 5.74
C VAL A 93 -18.21 17.01 7.24
N THR A 94 -19.23 16.39 7.82
CA THR A 94 -19.45 16.37 9.28
C THR A 94 -19.20 14.95 9.78
N ASP A 95 -18.26 14.80 10.71
CA ASP A 95 -17.88 13.51 11.26
C ASP A 95 -18.87 13.02 12.35
N PRO A 96 -18.79 11.75 12.79
CA PRO A 96 -19.61 11.21 13.88
C PRO A 96 -19.55 11.96 15.22
N ARG A 97 -18.55 12.82 15.44
CA ARG A 97 -18.44 13.70 16.62
C ARG A 97 -18.99 15.10 16.37
N SER A 98 -19.64 15.31 15.22
CA SER A 98 -20.16 16.60 14.76
C SER A 98 -19.08 17.64 14.46
N LEU A 99 -17.82 17.22 14.26
CA LEU A 99 -16.77 18.11 13.80
C LEU A 99 -16.89 18.30 12.29
N VAL A 100 -16.61 19.52 11.83
CA VAL A 100 -16.87 19.94 10.45
C VAL A 100 -15.58 20.25 9.73
N THR A 101 -15.33 19.56 8.62
CA THR A 101 -14.34 19.98 7.62
C THR A 101 -15.07 20.62 6.45
N ALA A 102 -14.69 21.84 6.08
CA ALA A 102 -15.33 22.62 5.01
C ALA A 102 -14.33 23.00 3.91
N TYR A 103 -14.83 23.06 2.67
CA TYR A 103 -14.06 23.33 1.47
C TYR A 103 -14.67 24.51 0.71
N THR A 104 -13.83 25.49 0.38
CA THR A 104 -14.16 26.55 -0.59
C THR A 104 -13.58 26.14 -1.92
N ILE A 105 -14.44 26.08 -2.94
CA ILE A 105 -14.09 25.60 -4.28
C ILE A 105 -14.41 26.70 -5.29
N ASP A 106 -13.45 27.02 -6.16
CA ASP A 106 -13.65 28.01 -7.22
C ASP A 106 -14.51 27.47 -8.38
N GLY A 107 -14.74 28.28 -9.42
CA GLY A 107 -15.55 27.88 -10.58
C GLY A 107 -14.89 26.81 -11.48
N LEU A 108 -13.59 26.58 -11.35
CA LEU A 108 -12.83 25.57 -12.10
C LEU A 108 -12.73 24.23 -11.35
N GLY A 109 -13.19 24.19 -10.10
CA GLY A 109 -13.06 23.00 -9.27
C GLY A 109 -11.76 22.97 -8.49
N ASN A 110 -11.06 24.08 -8.25
CA ASN A 110 -9.91 24.05 -7.35
C ASN A 110 -10.35 24.35 -5.92
N THR A 111 -9.85 23.58 -4.95
CA THR A 111 -10.08 23.86 -3.52
C THR A 111 -9.16 25.00 -3.09
N THR A 112 -9.71 26.20 -2.93
CA THR A 112 -8.98 27.43 -2.57
C THR A 112 -8.88 27.63 -1.06
N ALA A 113 -9.75 26.99 -0.28
CA ALA A 113 -9.59 26.93 1.16
C ALA A 113 -10.14 25.61 1.73
N GLN A 114 -9.46 25.10 2.76
CA GLN A 114 -9.93 24.00 3.59
C GLN A 114 -9.91 24.47 5.05
N GLN A 115 -11.01 24.32 5.75
CA GLN A 115 -11.11 24.55 7.19
C GLN A 115 -11.31 23.21 7.87
N SER A 116 -10.35 22.79 8.69
CA SER A 116 -10.39 21.53 9.42
C SER A 116 -10.23 21.77 10.93
N PRO A 117 -10.96 21.04 11.78
CA PRO A 117 -10.74 21.04 13.23
C PRO A 117 -9.35 20.48 13.58
N ASP A 118 -8.82 19.57 12.75
CA ASP A 118 -7.57 18.86 13.01
C ASP A 118 -6.34 19.62 12.53
N THR A 119 -6.46 20.40 11.45
CA THR A 119 -5.32 21.08 10.81
C THR A 119 -5.47 22.59 10.68
N GLY A 120 -6.56 23.18 11.20
CA GLY A 120 -6.90 24.59 11.01
C GLY A 120 -7.23 24.94 9.57
N THR A 121 -7.04 26.22 9.20
CA THR A 121 -7.31 26.71 7.84
C THR A 121 -6.08 26.55 6.95
N THR A 122 -6.27 25.93 5.78
CA THR A 122 -5.31 25.94 4.68
C THR A 122 -5.89 26.75 3.53
N ASN A 123 -5.12 27.67 2.96
CA ASN A 123 -5.48 28.43 1.76
C ASN A 123 -4.61 28.02 0.59
N ALA A 124 -5.17 28.05 -0.62
CA ALA A 124 -4.48 27.68 -1.84
C ALA A 124 -4.87 28.59 -3.00
N THR A 125 -3.92 28.83 -3.91
CA THR A 125 -4.16 29.53 -5.18
C THR A 125 -3.70 28.67 -6.35
N TYR A 126 -4.29 28.88 -7.51
CA TYR A 126 -4.06 28.05 -8.69
C TYR A 126 -3.86 28.92 -9.93
N ASP A 127 -3.13 28.40 -10.91
CA ASP A 127 -3.06 29.00 -12.23
C ASP A 127 -4.30 28.61 -13.08
N ALA A 128 -4.34 29.11 -14.32
CA ALA A 128 -5.44 28.83 -15.24
C ALA A 128 -5.51 27.37 -15.70
N ALA A 129 -4.43 26.60 -15.54
CA ALA A 129 -4.38 25.17 -15.86
C ALA A 129 -4.78 24.29 -14.65
N GLY A 130 -5.02 24.88 -13.48
CA GLY A 130 -5.34 24.17 -12.25
C GLY A 130 -4.11 23.72 -11.46
N ASN A 131 -2.91 24.17 -11.82
CA ASN A 131 -1.72 23.89 -11.04
C ASN A 131 -1.70 24.74 -9.77
N LEU A 132 -1.36 24.13 -8.63
CA LEU A 132 -1.28 24.81 -7.34
C LEU A 132 -0.12 25.81 -7.34
N ILE A 133 -0.35 27.13 -7.23
CA ILE A 133 0.73 28.13 -7.17
C ILE A 133 1.18 28.36 -5.73
N THR A 134 0.24 28.49 -4.79
CA THR A 134 0.58 28.69 -3.38
C THR A 134 -0.26 27.83 -2.48
N ARG A 135 0.31 27.44 -1.34
CA ARG A 135 -0.39 26.79 -0.23
C ARG A 135 0.09 27.35 1.09
N THR A 136 -0.82 27.93 1.86
CA THR A 136 -0.55 28.46 3.20
C THR A 136 -1.29 27.62 4.22
N ASP A 137 -0.57 26.99 5.14
CA ASP A 137 -1.17 26.20 6.22
C ASP A 137 -1.59 27.05 7.43
N ALA A 138 -2.19 26.41 8.43
CA ALA A 138 -2.66 27.10 9.64
C ALA A 138 -1.55 27.65 10.54
N ARG A 139 -0.29 27.26 10.31
CA ARG A 139 0.89 27.86 10.98
C ARG A 139 1.30 29.17 10.32
N GLY A 140 0.63 29.58 9.24
CA GLY A 140 1.00 30.73 8.42
C GLY A 140 2.19 30.46 7.51
N LYS A 141 2.54 29.19 7.27
CA LYS A 141 3.67 28.81 6.41
C LYS A 141 3.20 28.67 4.97
N THR A 142 3.69 29.54 4.10
CA THR A 142 3.39 29.51 2.66
C THR A 142 4.45 28.73 1.91
N THR A 143 4.00 27.76 1.11
CA THR A 143 4.79 27.12 0.06
C THR A 143 4.35 27.66 -1.29
N THR A 144 5.31 28.02 -2.15
CA THR A 144 5.07 28.45 -3.54
C THR A 144 5.59 27.38 -4.49
N TYR A 145 4.86 27.12 -5.56
CA TYR A 145 5.19 26.09 -6.54
C TYR A 145 5.36 26.72 -7.92
N THR A 146 6.28 26.17 -8.70
CA THR A 146 6.50 26.56 -10.08
C THR A 146 6.54 25.33 -10.98
N TYR A 147 6.12 25.51 -12.22
CA TYR A 147 5.91 24.46 -13.19
C TYR A 147 6.60 24.81 -14.51
N ASP A 148 6.93 23.80 -15.30
CA ASP A 148 7.34 24.00 -16.69
C ASP A 148 6.14 24.13 -17.63
N ALA A 149 6.41 24.32 -18.92
CA ALA A 149 5.38 24.45 -19.96
C ALA A 149 4.56 23.17 -20.19
N LEU A 150 4.98 22.03 -19.63
CA LEU A 150 4.27 20.75 -19.65
C LEU A 150 3.48 20.52 -18.35
N ASN A 151 3.34 21.54 -17.49
CA ASN A 151 2.71 21.48 -16.18
C ASN A 151 3.39 20.51 -15.20
N ARG A 152 4.68 20.18 -15.40
CA ARG A 152 5.43 19.37 -14.43
C ARG A 152 6.00 20.28 -13.35
N LEU A 153 5.87 19.88 -12.08
CA LEU A 153 6.39 20.66 -10.95
C LEU A 153 7.93 20.72 -11.00
N THR A 154 8.49 21.91 -11.11
CA THR A 154 9.94 22.16 -11.16
C THR A 154 10.52 22.68 -9.84
N GLN A 155 9.71 23.32 -9.01
CA GLN A 155 10.19 23.81 -7.71
C GLN A 155 9.06 23.97 -6.70
N ALA A 156 9.32 23.56 -5.46
CA ALA A 156 8.56 23.95 -4.27
C ALA A 156 9.47 24.80 -3.35
N THR A 157 9.07 26.05 -3.13
CA THR A 157 9.79 27.02 -2.30
C THR A 157 9.03 27.23 -1.00
N TYR A 158 9.68 26.95 0.12
CA TYR A 158 9.12 27.07 1.47
C TYR A 158 9.40 28.46 2.06
N ALA A 159 8.65 28.85 3.10
CA ALA A 159 8.84 30.13 3.78
C ALA A 159 10.26 30.29 4.38
N SER A 160 10.89 29.18 4.76
CA SER A 160 12.28 29.09 5.20
C SER A 160 12.90 27.75 4.81
N GLY A 161 14.23 27.68 4.81
CA GLY A 161 14.99 26.46 4.47
C GLY A 161 15.26 26.30 2.98
N THR A 162 15.70 25.10 2.60
CA THR A 162 16.10 24.77 1.22
C THR A 162 14.87 24.41 0.38
N PRO A 163 14.67 25.02 -0.80
CA PRO A 163 13.59 24.63 -1.70
C PRO A 163 13.81 23.21 -2.23
N THR A 164 12.73 22.54 -2.60
CA THR A 164 12.80 21.29 -3.37
C THR A 164 12.77 21.65 -4.85
N VAL A 165 13.85 21.37 -5.57
CA VAL A 165 14.00 21.64 -7.02
C VAL A 165 14.01 20.32 -7.77
N MET A 166 13.23 20.23 -8.84
CA MET A 166 13.14 19.07 -9.73
C MET A 166 13.65 19.44 -11.12
N GLU A 167 14.54 18.60 -11.64
CA GLU A 167 15.09 18.73 -12.97
C GLU A 167 14.61 17.55 -13.82
N TYR A 168 13.87 17.84 -14.88
CA TYR A 168 13.44 16.87 -15.88
C TYR A 168 14.34 16.94 -17.12
N ASP A 169 14.29 15.90 -17.94
CA ASP A 169 14.92 15.87 -19.25
C ASP A 169 16.44 16.13 -19.20
N GLY A 170 17.09 15.84 -18.07
CA GLY A 170 18.53 16.00 -17.86
C GLY A 170 19.01 17.45 -17.71
N GLY A 171 18.08 18.40 -17.57
CA GLY A 171 18.36 19.80 -17.27
C GLY A 171 19.33 20.43 -18.29
N THR A 172 20.47 20.96 -17.81
CA THR A 172 21.46 21.64 -18.67
C THR A 172 22.35 20.68 -19.46
N ARG A 173 22.32 19.38 -19.16
CA ARG A 173 23.20 18.37 -19.77
C ARG A 173 22.41 17.07 -20.05
N PRO A 174 21.43 17.12 -20.96
CA PRO A 174 20.56 15.99 -21.27
C PRO A 174 21.32 14.79 -21.84
N LEU A 175 21.00 13.60 -21.35
CA LEU A 175 21.35 12.32 -21.98
C LEU A 175 20.15 11.79 -22.80
N PRO A 176 20.37 10.90 -23.78
CA PRO A 176 19.29 10.41 -24.66
C PRO A 176 18.07 9.82 -23.93
N ASN A 177 18.28 9.15 -22.79
CA ASN A 177 17.22 8.49 -22.02
C ASN A 177 16.61 9.39 -20.93
N ASP A 178 17.03 10.66 -20.84
CA ASP A 178 16.52 11.58 -19.82
C ASP A 178 15.17 12.20 -20.22
N ILE A 179 14.91 12.33 -21.52
CA ILE A 179 13.74 13.03 -22.07
C ILE A 179 12.45 12.36 -21.59
N GLY A 180 11.57 13.15 -21.01
CA GLY A 180 10.29 12.72 -20.43
C GLY A 180 10.38 12.36 -18.95
N HIS A 181 11.58 12.29 -18.37
CA HIS A 181 11.78 11.75 -17.03
C HIS A 181 12.32 12.77 -16.03
N LEU A 182 12.01 12.53 -14.74
CA LEU A 182 12.63 13.23 -13.61
C LEU A 182 14.05 12.71 -13.44
N THR A 183 15.05 13.57 -13.57
CA THR A 183 16.47 13.16 -13.56
C THR A 183 17.20 13.56 -12.28
N LYS A 184 16.75 14.62 -11.61
CA LYS A 184 17.36 15.06 -10.36
C LYS A 184 16.37 15.82 -9.47
N ILE A 185 16.52 15.60 -8.17
CA ILE A 185 15.90 16.39 -7.11
C ILE A 185 17.03 16.99 -6.27
N THR A 186 16.92 18.27 -5.93
CA THR A 186 17.77 18.93 -4.93
C THR A 186 16.88 19.45 -3.81
N ASP A 187 17.24 19.17 -2.55
CA ASP A 187 16.40 19.47 -1.38
C ASP A 187 17.25 19.63 -0.10
N GLU A 188 16.59 19.77 1.05
CA GLU A 188 17.24 19.92 2.36
C GLU A 188 18.21 18.79 2.74
N SER A 189 18.02 17.59 2.17
CA SER A 189 18.87 16.42 2.44
C SER A 189 20.06 16.29 1.49
N GLY A 190 20.13 17.12 0.44
CA GLY A 190 21.15 17.06 -0.61
C GLY A 190 20.52 16.87 -1.98
N SER A 191 20.82 15.75 -2.66
CA SER A 191 20.25 15.48 -3.99
C SER A 191 19.97 14.02 -4.26
N THR A 192 18.86 13.74 -4.95
CA THR A 192 18.55 12.44 -5.55
C THR A 192 18.74 12.52 -7.06
N ARG A 193 19.50 11.61 -7.67
CA ARG A 193 19.62 11.48 -9.14
C ARG A 193 19.03 10.17 -9.63
N PHE A 194 18.41 10.21 -10.80
CA PHE A 194 17.80 9.06 -11.46
C PHE A 194 18.45 8.87 -12.84
N GLN A 195 18.64 7.62 -13.24
CA GLN A 195 19.11 7.26 -14.58
C GLN A 195 18.23 6.16 -15.15
N TYR A 196 17.98 6.25 -16.46
CA TYR A 196 17.06 5.37 -17.16
C TYR A 196 17.75 4.65 -18.33
N ASP A 197 17.30 3.44 -18.64
CA ASP A 197 17.66 2.76 -19.87
C ASP A 197 16.85 3.27 -21.07
N GLY A 198 17.10 2.73 -22.27
CA GLY A 198 16.39 3.12 -23.49
C GLY A 198 14.92 2.68 -23.55
N PHE A 199 14.45 1.89 -22.58
CA PHE A 199 13.05 1.50 -22.40
C PHE A 199 12.33 2.36 -21.35
N GLY A 200 13.04 3.31 -20.72
CA GLY A 200 12.51 4.16 -19.65
C GLY A 200 12.52 3.49 -18.27
N ASN A 201 13.17 2.33 -18.12
CA ASN A 201 13.29 1.67 -16.81
C ASN A 201 14.34 2.38 -15.95
N LEU A 202 14.06 2.56 -14.66
CA LEU A 202 15.03 3.10 -13.71
C LEU A 202 16.18 2.11 -13.50
N VAL A 203 17.40 2.48 -13.91
CA VAL A 203 18.61 1.66 -13.74
C VAL A 203 19.51 2.12 -12.59
N GLN A 204 19.38 3.37 -12.15
CA GLN A 204 20.14 3.87 -11.01
C GLN A 204 19.38 4.97 -10.27
N ARG A 205 19.39 4.90 -8.94
CA ARG A 205 19.03 6.01 -8.05
C ARG A 205 20.16 6.30 -7.08
N ALA A 206 20.68 7.52 -7.10
CA ALA A 206 21.78 7.96 -6.25
C ALA A 206 21.35 9.09 -5.31
N GLN A 207 21.37 8.85 -3.99
CA GLN A 207 21.12 9.85 -2.96
C GLN A 207 22.45 10.36 -2.40
N THR A 208 22.77 11.62 -2.67
CA THR A 208 23.88 12.33 -2.03
C THR A 208 23.37 13.11 -0.83
N SER A 209 23.95 12.87 0.35
CA SER A 209 23.59 13.58 1.59
C SER A 209 24.83 13.95 2.40
N THR A 210 24.75 15.04 3.16
CA THR A 210 25.81 15.50 4.06
C THR A 210 25.36 15.38 5.50
N ALA A 211 26.13 14.69 6.33
CA ALA A 211 25.86 14.52 7.76
C ALA A 211 27.15 14.79 8.54
N ASN A 212 27.10 15.67 9.55
CA ASN A 212 28.26 16.07 10.37
C ASN A 212 29.51 16.42 9.53
N GLY A 213 29.32 17.15 8.43
CA GLY A 213 30.40 17.55 7.51
C GLY A 213 30.89 16.47 6.52
N VAL A 214 30.37 15.24 6.61
CA VAL A 214 30.73 14.14 5.71
C VAL A 214 29.67 13.97 4.62
N THR A 215 30.08 14.05 3.35
CA THR A 215 29.19 13.86 2.20
C THR A 215 29.36 12.45 1.63
N VAL A 216 28.25 11.73 1.49
CA VAL A 216 28.20 10.34 0.98
C VAL A 216 27.13 10.25 -0.10
N THR A 217 27.41 9.47 -1.14
CA THR A 217 26.42 9.11 -2.17
C THR A 217 26.04 7.64 -2.03
N GLN A 218 24.80 7.36 -1.66
CA GLN A 218 24.23 6.02 -1.62
C GLN A 218 23.56 5.72 -2.96
N THR A 219 24.03 4.67 -3.62
CA THR A 219 23.54 4.30 -4.96
C THR A 219 22.84 2.96 -4.90
N VAL A 220 21.61 2.93 -5.43
CA VAL A 220 20.89 1.70 -5.73
C VAL A 220 20.83 1.54 -7.23
N ALA A 221 21.24 0.39 -7.75
CA ALA A 221 21.22 0.13 -9.19
C ALA A 221 20.39 -1.10 -9.53
N TYR A 222 19.80 -1.10 -10.72
CA TYR A 222 18.95 -2.17 -11.22
C TYR A 222 19.46 -2.62 -12.58
N ALA A 223 19.40 -3.93 -12.82
CA ALA A 223 19.54 -4.50 -14.15
C ALA A 223 18.25 -5.21 -14.53
N TYR A 224 17.85 -5.08 -15.79
CA TYR A 224 16.66 -5.72 -16.33
C TYR A 224 17.04 -6.83 -17.29
N GLY A 225 16.29 -7.94 -17.25
CA GLY A 225 16.49 -9.03 -18.18
C GLY A 225 16.08 -8.62 -19.59
N THR A 226 16.79 -9.17 -20.58
CA THR A 226 16.61 -8.83 -22.01
C THR A 226 16.25 -10.04 -22.85
N SER A 227 16.09 -11.21 -22.24
CA SER A 227 15.75 -12.45 -22.93
C SER A 227 15.02 -13.45 -22.04
N GLY A 228 14.27 -14.35 -22.69
CA GLY A 228 13.51 -15.41 -22.04
C GLY A 228 12.53 -14.86 -21.01
N SER A 229 12.30 -15.61 -19.95
CA SER A 229 11.33 -15.27 -18.89
C SER A 229 11.74 -14.11 -17.99
N SER A 230 12.91 -13.51 -18.23
CA SER A 230 13.41 -12.35 -17.46
C SER A 230 13.19 -11.02 -18.18
N THR A 231 12.71 -11.05 -19.43
CA THR A 231 12.55 -9.86 -20.26
C THR A 231 11.67 -8.81 -19.56
N GLY A 232 12.19 -7.60 -19.37
CA GLY A 232 11.47 -6.50 -18.70
C GLY A 232 11.41 -6.59 -17.17
N HIS A 233 11.85 -7.70 -16.57
CA HIS A 233 11.90 -7.86 -15.12
C HIS A 233 13.27 -7.48 -14.55
N VAL A 234 13.30 -6.98 -13.31
CA VAL A 234 14.54 -6.71 -12.58
C VAL A 234 15.25 -8.03 -12.29
N VAL A 235 16.43 -8.25 -12.88
CA VAL A 235 17.25 -9.45 -12.66
C VAL A 235 18.31 -9.24 -11.59
N SER A 236 18.64 -7.99 -11.27
CA SER A 236 19.48 -7.69 -10.11
C SER A 236 19.22 -6.32 -9.52
N GLN A 237 19.39 -6.21 -8.20
CA GLN A 237 19.41 -4.95 -7.46
C GLN A 237 20.73 -4.85 -6.69
N THR A 238 21.54 -3.84 -6.99
CA THR A 238 22.78 -3.52 -6.27
C THR A 238 22.48 -2.51 -5.17
N TYR A 239 22.89 -2.84 -3.95
CA TYR A 239 22.70 -2.02 -2.77
C TYR A 239 23.88 -1.05 -2.59
N PRO A 240 23.73 0.03 -1.80
CA PRO A 240 24.81 1.00 -1.57
C PRO A 240 26.11 0.41 -1.00
N SER A 241 26.07 -0.72 -0.30
CA SER A 241 27.29 -1.45 0.11
C SER A 241 28.08 -2.08 -1.04
N GLY A 242 27.47 -2.20 -2.22
CA GLY A 242 27.96 -3.00 -3.34
C GLY A 242 27.46 -4.45 -3.32
N ASN A 243 26.72 -4.88 -2.29
CA ASN A 243 26.05 -6.18 -2.29
C ASN A 243 25.00 -6.22 -3.41
N VAL A 244 24.88 -7.37 -4.09
CA VAL A 244 23.94 -7.54 -5.21
C VAL A 244 22.94 -8.64 -4.88
N ILE A 245 21.65 -8.33 -5.04
CA ILE A 245 20.57 -9.31 -5.00
C ILE A 245 20.20 -9.68 -6.43
N GLY A 246 20.48 -10.91 -6.84
CA GLY A 246 20.07 -11.47 -8.12
C GLY A 246 18.72 -12.17 -8.03
N TYR A 247 17.89 -12.01 -9.06
CA TYR A 247 16.56 -12.61 -9.18
C TYR A 247 16.52 -13.59 -10.35
N SER A 248 15.88 -14.74 -10.13
CA SER A 248 15.58 -15.73 -11.18
C SER A 248 14.08 -15.83 -11.39
N TYR A 249 13.65 -16.19 -12.60
CA TYR A 249 12.25 -16.17 -13.01
C TYR A 249 11.81 -17.49 -13.66
N ASP A 250 10.57 -17.91 -13.40
CA ASP A 250 9.91 -18.97 -14.17
C ASP A 250 9.34 -18.45 -15.50
N ALA A 251 8.84 -19.36 -16.35
CA ALA A 251 8.26 -19.02 -17.65
C ALA A 251 6.99 -18.12 -17.58
N GLY A 252 6.43 -17.92 -16.39
CA GLY A 252 5.32 -17.01 -16.12
C GLY A 252 5.74 -15.68 -15.50
N GLY A 253 7.04 -15.38 -15.44
CA GLY A 253 7.56 -14.11 -14.90
C GLY A 253 7.54 -14.03 -13.37
N ARG A 254 7.35 -15.16 -12.66
CA ARG A 254 7.38 -15.19 -11.20
C ARG A 254 8.78 -15.49 -10.69
N ILE A 255 9.15 -14.86 -9.58
CA ILE A 255 10.49 -15.03 -8.98
C ILE A 255 10.65 -16.47 -8.45
N THR A 256 11.67 -17.19 -8.90
CA THR A 256 11.95 -18.57 -8.48
C THR A 256 13.03 -18.70 -7.42
N GLY A 257 13.82 -17.64 -7.21
CA GLY A 257 14.92 -17.64 -6.27
C GLY A 257 15.68 -16.32 -6.25
N LEU A 258 16.34 -16.07 -5.12
CA LEU A 258 17.15 -14.89 -4.82
C LEU A 258 18.57 -15.32 -4.49
N THR A 259 19.57 -14.63 -5.01
CA THR A 259 20.99 -14.85 -4.70
C THR A 259 21.61 -13.58 -4.17
N LEU A 260 22.36 -13.67 -3.08
CA LEU A 260 23.20 -12.61 -2.56
C LEU A 260 24.63 -12.78 -3.09
N THR A 261 25.16 -11.75 -3.74
CA THR A 261 26.58 -11.63 -4.06
C THR A 261 27.19 -10.57 -3.16
N THR A 262 28.19 -10.98 -2.37
CA THR A 262 29.02 -10.08 -1.56
C THR A 262 30.49 -10.19 -1.97
N THR A 263 31.35 -9.41 -1.32
CA THR A 263 32.81 -9.58 -1.38
C THR A 263 33.28 -10.98 -0.98
N ASN A 264 32.48 -11.72 -0.19
CA ASN A 264 32.79 -13.08 0.25
C ASN A 264 32.33 -14.16 -0.75
N GLY A 265 31.68 -13.76 -1.85
CA GLY A 265 31.16 -14.66 -2.88
C GLY A 265 29.64 -14.68 -2.97
N ASN A 266 29.13 -15.69 -3.68
CA ASN A 266 27.71 -15.87 -3.96
C ASN A 266 27.07 -16.87 -2.99
N THR A 267 25.93 -16.50 -2.42
CA THR A 267 25.13 -17.32 -1.51
C THR A 267 23.67 -17.27 -1.95
N ALA A 268 23.02 -18.42 -2.10
CA ALA A 268 21.56 -18.44 -2.32
C ALA A 268 20.86 -17.87 -1.08
N LEU A 269 19.85 -17.02 -1.25
CA LEU A 269 18.98 -16.57 -0.17
C LEU A 269 17.68 -17.36 -0.16
N LEU A 270 17.07 -17.51 -1.34
CA LEU A 270 15.85 -18.26 -1.56
C LEU A 270 15.98 -19.15 -2.79
N SER A 271 15.42 -20.35 -2.71
CA SER A 271 15.21 -21.27 -3.83
C SER A 271 13.86 -21.98 -3.68
N ASN A 272 13.44 -22.72 -4.72
CA ASN A 272 12.21 -23.52 -4.70
C ASN A 272 10.97 -22.72 -4.27
N ILE A 273 10.85 -21.45 -4.67
CA ILE A 273 9.69 -20.63 -4.29
C ILE A 273 8.42 -21.23 -4.91
N GLN A 274 7.45 -21.52 -4.05
CA GLN A 274 6.12 -22.03 -4.42
C GLN A 274 5.09 -20.91 -4.31
N TYR A 275 4.08 -20.95 -5.17
CA TYR A 275 3.05 -19.91 -5.27
C TYR A 275 1.65 -20.50 -5.21
N GLN A 276 0.70 -19.72 -4.71
CA GLN A 276 -0.71 -19.93 -5.04
C GLN A 276 -0.91 -19.69 -6.54
N PRO A 277 -1.94 -20.29 -7.18
CA PRO A 277 -2.21 -20.08 -8.60
C PRO A 277 -2.23 -18.60 -9.02
N PHE A 278 -2.79 -17.73 -8.17
CA PHE A 278 -2.90 -16.28 -8.41
C PHE A 278 -2.58 -15.45 -7.15
N GLY A 279 -1.56 -15.82 -6.36
CA GLY A 279 -1.38 -15.17 -5.05
C GLY A 279 0.01 -15.25 -4.45
N LYS A 280 0.08 -14.89 -3.15
CA LYS A 280 1.32 -14.83 -2.37
C LYS A 280 2.09 -16.18 -2.38
N PRO A 281 3.43 -16.16 -2.21
CA PRO A 281 4.20 -17.40 -2.10
C PRO A 281 3.69 -18.33 -0.99
N THR A 282 3.57 -19.63 -1.25
CA THR A 282 3.20 -20.65 -0.27
C THR A 282 4.39 -21.27 0.44
N GLY A 283 5.60 -21.03 -0.04
CA GLY A 283 6.81 -21.52 0.61
C GLY A 283 8.05 -21.31 -0.22
N TRP A 284 9.20 -21.61 0.37
CA TRP A 284 10.52 -21.57 -0.27
C TRP A 284 11.53 -22.36 0.56
N THR A 285 12.74 -22.52 0.03
CA THR A 285 13.90 -23.04 0.76
C THR A 285 14.88 -21.90 0.98
N TRP A 286 15.21 -21.64 2.25
CA TRP A 286 16.23 -20.67 2.65
C TRP A 286 17.62 -21.10 2.15
N GLY A 287 18.54 -20.14 2.06
CA GLY A 287 19.93 -20.36 1.65
C GLY A 287 20.70 -21.42 2.46
N ASN A 288 20.30 -21.66 3.71
CA ASN A 288 20.86 -22.70 4.56
C ASN A 288 20.19 -24.08 4.38
N GLY A 289 19.33 -24.24 3.36
CA GLY A 289 18.61 -25.47 3.06
C GLY A 289 17.31 -25.68 3.85
N THR A 290 16.96 -24.76 4.76
CA THR A 290 15.76 -24.91 5.60
C THR A 290 14.50 -24.59 4.81
N ALA A 291 13.51 -25.48 4.84
CA ALA A 291 12.21 -25.24 4.21
C ALA A 291 11.34 -24.28 5.03
N TYR A 292 10.62 -23.41 4.33
CA TYR A 292 9.60 -22.53 4.87
C TYR A 292 8.29 -22.76 4.11
N THR A 293 7.19 -22.97 4.83
CA THR A 293 5.87 -23.24 4.24
C THR A 293 4.80 -22.43 4.93
N ARG A 294 3.88 -21.91 4.15
CA ARG A 294 2.72 -21.11 4.54
C ARG A 294 1.46 -21.77 4.01
N SER A 295 0.43 -21.83 4.85
CA SER A 295 -0.88 -22.34 4.49
C SER A 295 -1.86 -21.19 4.34
N PHE A 296 -2.74 -21.29 3.35
CA PHE A 296 -3.77 -20.30 3.08
C PHE A 296 -5.14 -20.99 3.02
N ASP A 297 -6.20 -20.27 3.37
CA ASP A 297 -7.56 -20.73 3.08
C ASP A 297 -7.98 -20.37 1.65
N LEU A 298 -9.20 -20.78 1.27
CA LEU A 298 -9.76 -20.50 -0.05
C LEU A 298 -10.07 -19.01 -0.29
N ASN A 299 -10.04 -18.17 0.75
CA ASN A 299 -10.14 -16.72 0.64
C ASN A 299 -8.76 -16.05 0.52
N GLY A 300 -7.69 -16.83 0.36
CA GLY A 300 -6.32 -16.33 0.24
C GLY A 300 -5.74 -15.78 1.55
N ARG A 301 -6.40 -16.01 2.70
CA ARG A 301 -5.94 -15.55 4.01
C ARG A 301 -4.92 -16.53 4.58
N LEU A 302 -3.82 -16.02 5.16
CA LEU A 302 -2.77 -16.83 5.74
C LEU A 302 -3.28 -17.54 7.00
N THR A 303 -3.38 -18.87 6.99
CA THR A 303 -3.91 -19.65 8.11
C THR A 303 -2.83 -20.28 8.98
N GLN A 304 -1.64 -20.53 8.44
CA GLN A 304 -0.53 -21.07 9.22
C GLN A 304 0.83 -20.67 8.65
N PHE A 305 1.79 -20.35 9.51
CA PHE A 305 3.18 -20.09 9.14
C PHE A 305 4.13 -20.33 10.32
N PRO A 306 5.40 -20.70 10.06
CA PRO A 306 6.38 -20.91 11.12
C PRO A 306 7.04 -19.60 11.57
N LEU A 307 7.49 -19.58 12.83
CA LEU A 307 8.26 -18.53 13.51
C LEU A 307 9.60 -19.14 13.92
N GLY A 308 10.54 -19.16 12.97
CA GLY A 308 11.75 -20.01 13.04
C GLY A 308 11.51 -21.38 12.41
N ALA A 309 12.59 -22.13 12.16
CA ALA A 309 12.53 -23.46 11.56
C ALA A 309 11.86 -24.46 12.51
N THR A 310 10.78 -25.10 12.10
CA THR A 310 10.03 -26.03 12.98
C THR A 310 10.40 -27.50 12.77
N THR A 311 11.08 -27.85 11.68
CA THR A 311 11.46 -29.22 11.32
C THR A 311 12.85 -29.30 10.68
N GLY A 312 13.49 -30.47 10.72
CA GLY A 312 14.79 -30.73 10.07
C GLY A 312 15.97 -30.72 11.04
N THR A 313 17.17 -30.98 10.54
CA THR A 313 18.43 -31.15 11.31
C THR A 313 18.96 -29.87 11.98
N GLY A 314 18.17 -28.79 11.97
CA GLY A 314 18.46 -27.52 12.61
C GLY A 314 17.17 -26.78 12.97
N ALA A 315 16.17 -27.48 13.51
CA ALA A 315 14.96 -26.80 14.02
C ALA A 315 15.38 -25.71 15.01
N THR A 316 14.81 -24.51 14.86
CA THR A 316 15.08 -23.37 15.72
C THR A 316 14.69 -23.74 17.14
N PRO A 317 15.60 -23.62 18.13
CA PRO A 317 15.23 -23.78 19.53
C PRO A 317 14.08 -22.84 19.89
N ASN A 318 13.00 -23.39 20.46
CA ASN A 318 11.75 -22.68 20.74
C ASN A 318 11.04 -22.09 19.51
N GLY A 319 11.33 -22.62 18.31
CA GLY A 319 10.57 -22.32 17.10
C GLY A 319 9.11 -22.78 17.22
N LEU A 320 8.21 -22.02 16.63
CA LEU A 320 6.76 -22.26 16.72
C LEU A 320 6.12 -22.31 15.33
N SER A 321 5.06 -23.09 15.19
CA SER A 321 4.11 -22.94 14.08
C SER A 321 2.92 -22.12 14.58
N ARG A 322 2.67 -20.95 13.99
CA ARG A 322 1.51 -20.11 14.32
C ARG A 322 0.36 -20.45 13.38
N THR A 323 -0.80 -20.73 13.96
CA THR A 323 -2.08 -20.81 13.26
C THR A 323 -2.87 -19.52 13.51
N VAL A 324 -3.41 -18.94 12.45
CA VAL A 324 -4.20 -17.71 12.46
C VAL A 324 -5.67 -18.07 12.30
N ASN A 325 -6.46 -17.74 13.33
CA ASN A 325 -7.88 -18.03 13.37
C ASN A 325 -8.68 -16.80 12.97
N TYR A 326 -9.71 -16.98 12.14
CA TYR A 326 -10.54 -15.91 11.61
C TYR A 326 -12.01 -16.10 11.97
N ASP A 327 -12.75 -15.00 12.10
CA ASP A 327 -14.22 -15.04 12.08
C ASP A 327 -14.79 -14.89 10.66
N VAL A 328 -16.13 -14.86 10.57
CA VAL A 328 -16.89 -14.63 9.33
C VAL A 328 -16.53 -13.33 8.61
N ALA A 329 -16.05 -12.31 9.32
CA ALA A 329 -15.70 -11.00 8.78
C ALA A 329 -14.21 -10.89 8.46
N SER A 330 -13.49 -12.01 8.43
CA SER A 330 -12.04 -12.05 8.20
C SER A 330 -11.22 -11.27 9.24
N ARG A 331 -11.77 -11.08 10.45
CA ARG A 331 -10.99 -10.56 11.57
C ARG A 331 -10.25 -11.69 12.24
N ILE A 332 -9.00 -11.44 12.63
CA ILE A 332 -8.18 -12.43 13.33
C ILE A 332 -8.67 -12.55 14.77
N THR A 333 -9.25 -13.68 15.16
CA THR A 333 -9.78 -13.89 16.52
C THR A 333 -8.76 -14.50 17.48
N ALA A 334 -7.79 -15.26 16.97
CA ALA A 334 -6.73 -15.83 17.79
C ALA A 334 -5.49 -16.23 17.00
N TYR A 335 -4.35 -16.21 17.68
CA TYR A 335 -3.16 -16.97 17.29
C TYR A 335 -2.99 -18.15 18.24
N THR A 336 -2.94 -19.36 17.67
CA THR A 336 -2.64 -20.60 18.40
C THR A 336 -1.33 -21.18 17.89
N HIS A 337 -0.54 -21.80 18.76
CA HIS A 337 0.79 -22.27 18.41
C HIS A 337 0.98 -23.77 18.68
N THR A 338 1.85 -24.39 17.90
CA THR A 338 2.48 -25.68 18.23
C THR A 338 3.99 -25.52 18.25
N ASP A 339 4.69 -26.28 19.08
CA ASP A 339 6.15 -26.33 19.05
C ASP A 339 6.71 -27.15 17.89
N THR A 340 8.03 -27.34 17.88
CA THR A 340 8.78 -28.10 16.87
C THR A 340 8.42 -29.61 16.85
N ALA A 341 7.83 -30.14 17.91
CA ALA A 341 7.28 -31.50 17.95
C ALA A 341 5.80 -31.55 17.51
N GLY A 342 5.21 -30.41 17.15
CA GLY A 342 3.79 -30.30 16.81
C GLY A 342 2.87 -30.29 18.03
N SER A 343 3.40 -30.11 19.25
CA SER A 343 2.59 -30.11 20.46
C SER A 343 1.96 -28.73 20.70
N PRO A 344 0.63 -28.63 20.86
CA PRO A 344 -0.05 -27.38 21.23
C PRO A 344 0.03 -27.09 22.74
N SER A 345 0.49 -28.06 23.55
CA SER A 345 0.42 -28.01 25.01
C SER A 345 1.77 -27.79 25.69
N SER A 346 2.85 -27.57 24.94
CA SER A 346 4.12 -27.18 25.56
C SER A 346 4.04 -25.78 26.17
N SER A 347 4.90 -25.52 27.16
CA SER A 347 4.96 -24.22 27.82
C SER A 347 5.26 -23.09 26.83
N THR A 348 6.15 -23.32 25.87
CA THR A 348 6.48 -22.34 24.82
C THR A 348 5.30 -22.05 23.90
N ALA A 349 4.57 -23.08 23.46
CA ALA A 349 3.41 -22.91 22.58
C ALA A 349 2.24 -22.21 23.31
N THR A 350 1.92 -22.66 24.51
CA THR A 350 0.82 -22.09 25.32
C THR A 350 1.10 -20.64 25.73
N ALA A 351 2.35 -20.30 26.06
CA ALA A 351 2.75 -18.92 26.38
C ALA A 351 2.65 -17.96 25.19
N ALA A 352 2.72 -18.47 23.96
CA ALA A 352 2.65 -17.65 22.74
C ALA A 352 1.21 -17.38 22.25
N ASN A 353 0.21 -18.10 22.78
CA ASN A 353 -1.18 -17.96 22.35
C ASN A 353 -1.75 -16.57 22.66
N GLN A 354 -2.56 -16.07 21.73
CA GLN A 354 -3.13 -14.72 21.79
C GLN A 354 -4.58 -14.77 21.32
N THR A 355 -5.47 -14.04 21.98
CA THR A 355 -6.88 -13.89 21.56
C THR A 355 -7.21 -12.42 21.35
N PHE A 356 -8.09 -12.14 20.39
CA PHE A 356 -8.48 -10.80 19.98
C PHE A 356 -9.99 -10.64 20.00
N GLY A 357 -10.47 -9.53 20.52
CA GLY A 357 -11.88 -9.13 20.51
C GLY A 357 -12.07 -7.80 19.81
N TYR A 358 -13.21 -7.65 19.14
CA TYR A 358 -13.51 -6.51 18.29
C TYR A 358 -14.91 -5.97 18.59
N ASP A 359 -15.10 -4.67 18.37
CA ASP A 359 -16.43 -4.09 18.35
C ASP A 359 -17.12 -4.28 16.99
N ASP A 360 -18.37 -3.81 16.89
CA ASP A 360 -19.19 -3.94 15.67
C ASP A 360 -18.71 -3.02 14.52
N ASN A 361 -17.80 -2.07 14.80
CA ASN A 361 -17.08 -1.27 13.81
C ASN A 361 -15.71 -1.85 13.42
N ASP A 362 -15.46 -3.12 13.76
CA ASP A 362 -14.22 -3.85 13.50
C ASP A 362 -12.99 -3.38 14.26
N ARG A 363 -13.15 -2.49 15.23
CA ARG A 363 -12.02 -1.95 15.99
C ARG A 363 -11.61 -2.94 17.07
N LEU A 364 -10.31 -3.12 17.24
CA LEU A 364 -9.78 -4.03 18.26
C LEU A 364 -10.07 -3.47 19.66
N ILE A 365 -10.88 -4.15 20.46
CA ILE A 365 -11.22 -3.75 21.85
C ILE A 365 -10.63 -4.66 22.91
N SER A 366 -10.08 -5.82 22.53
CA SER A 366 -9.47 -6.75 23.47
C SER A 366 -8.28 -7.48 22.85
N TYR A 367 -7.21 -7.60 23.62
CA TYR A 367 -6.04 -8.42 23.31
C TYR A 367 -5.63 -9.20 24.57
N LEU A 368 -5.69 -10.52 24.50
CA LEU A 368 -5.40 -11.42 25.61
C LEU A 368 -4.22 -12.33 25.25
N PRO A 369 -2.97 -11.92 25.55
CA PRO A 369 -1.83 -12.83 25.57
C PRO A 369 -1.90 -13.77 26.80
N ALA A 370 -1.06 -14.81 26.83
CA ALA A 370 -1.11 -15.83 27.89
C ALA A 370 -0.90 -15.30 29.33
N THR A 371 -0.17 -14.18 29.49
CA THR A 371 0.27 -13.68 30.81
C THR A 371 -0.29 -12.31 31.17
N SER A 372 -1.11 -11.70 30.30
CA SER A 372 -1.63 -10.34 30.49
C SER A 372 -2.98 -10.18 29.80
N SER A 373 -3.63 -9.03 30.00
CA SER A 373 -4.85 -8.66 29.31
C SER A 373 -4.79 -7.20 28.94
N GLN A 374 -5.21 -6.87 27.73
CA GLN A 374 -5.39 -5.50 27.29
C GLN A 374 -6.81 -5.28 26.77
N SER A 375 -7.36 -4.10 27.04
CA SER A 375 -8.60 -3.64 26.43
C SER A 375 -8.44 -2.23 25.92
N TYR A 376 -9.26 -1.87 24.93
CA TYR A 376 -9.27 -0.55 24.31
C TYR A 376 -10.70 -0.05 24.19
N SER A 377 -10.90 1.25 24.38
CA SER A 377 -12.16 1.94 24.11
C SER A 377 -11.96 3.09 23.15
N TYR A 378 -13.02 3.42 22.41
CA TYR A 378 -12.99 4.41 21.34
C TYR A 378 -14.20 5.34 21.42
N ASP A 379 -14.04 6.57 20.93
CA ASP A 379 -15.16 7.45 20.63
C ASP A 379 -15.84 7.10 19.29
N ALA A 380 -16.85 7.87 18.88
CA ALA A 380 -17.59 7.65 17.64
C ALA A 380 -16.75 7.86 16.36
N ASN A 381 -15.62 8.59 16.45
CA ASN A 381 -14.73 8.88 15.32
C ASN A 381 -13.53 7.92 15.25
N GLY A 382 -13.44 6.97 16.19
CA GLY A 382 -12.35 6.00 16.26
C GLY A 382 -11.11 6.49 16.99
N ASN A 383 -11.15 7.62 17.71
CA ASN A 383 -10.05 7.97 18.60
C ASN A 383 -10.09 7.06 19.82
N ARG A 384 -8.92 6.54 20.23
CA ARG A 384 -8.79 5.78 21.47
C ARG A 384 -9.06 6.70 22.67
N THR A 385 -9.97 6.31 23.55
CA THR A 385 -10.36 7.07 24.75
C THR A 385 -9.94 6.37 26.05
N GLY A 386 -9.62 5.09 25.99
CA GLY A 386 -9.10 4.35 27.13
C GLY A 386 -8.35 3.09 26.72
N GLN A 387 -7.47 2.65 27.62
CA GLN A 387 -6.74 1.40 27.51
C GLN A 387 -6.55 0.80 28.90
N THR A 388 -6.68 -0.52 29.03
CA THR A 388 -6.16 -1.23 30.19
C THR A 388 -5.04 -2.18 29.78
N VAL A 389 -4.05 -2.36 30.66
CA VAL A 389 -2.94 -3.33 30.50
C VAL A 389 -2.70 -4.00 31.85
N GLY A 390 -3.12 -5.26 31.98
CA GLY A 390 -3.21 -5.93 33.27
C GLY A 390 -4.10 -5.13 34.24
N SER A 391 -3.53 -4.72 35.37
CA SER A 391 -4.19 -3.86 36.36
C SER A 391 -4.05 -2.36 36.08
N SER A 392 -3.21 -1.95 35.12
CA SER A 392 -3.00 -0.55 34.77
C SER A 392 -4.12 -0.05 33.87
N SER A 393 -4.59 1.17 34.14
CA SER A 393 -5.60 1.85 33.31
C SER A 393 -5.06 3.18 32.84
N TYR A 394 -5.34 3.50 31.58
CA TYR A 394 -4.97 4.73 30.91
C TYR A 394 -6.23 5.37 30.33
N THR A 395 -6.45 6.66 30.60
CA THR A 395 -7.53 7.43 29.98
C THR A 395 -6.92 8.41 28.98
N GLN A 396 -7.37 8.36 27.73
CA GLN A 396 -6.93 9.27 26.68
C GLN A 396 -7.95 10.41 26.56
N THR A 397 -7.48 11.63 26.83
CA THR A 397 -8.30 12.83 26.68
C THR A 397 -8.22 13.30 25.24
N ILE A 398 -9.37 13.33 24.55
CA ILE A 398 -9.48 13.90 23.21
C ILE A 398 -10.07 15.29 23.31
N ASP A 399 -9.47 16.24 22.59
CA ASP A 399 -9.97 17.61 22.48
C ASP A 399 -11.44 17.60 22.00
N PRO A 400 -12.38 18.28 22.68
CA PRO A 400 -13.76 18.35 22.21
C PRO A 400 -13.92 18.98 20.82
N ALA A 401 -13.02 19.88 20.42
CA ALA A 401 -13.10 20.63 19.16
C ALA A 401 -12.28 20.02 18.01
N SER A 402 -11.56 18.92 18.25
CA SER A 402 -10.74 18.23 17.24
C SER A 402 -10.61 16.73 17.54
N ASN A 403 -9.86 16.01 16.71
CA ASN A 403 -9.48 14.62 16.95
C ASN A 403 -8.14 14.50 17.68
N ARG A 404 -7.52 15.61 18.13
CA ARG A 404 -6.22 15.62 18.82
C ARG A 404 -6.33 15.02 20.23
N GLN A 405 -5.40 14.14 20.60
CA GLN A 405 -5.30 13.63 21.97
C GLN A 405 -4.42 14.55 22.80
N THR A 406 -4.98 15.27 23.75
CA THR A 406 -4.28 16.29 24.55
C THR A 406 -3.59 15.71 25.78
N ALA A 407 -4.01 14.55 26.27
CA ALA A 407 -3.36 13.88 27.39
C ALA A 407 -3.61 12.37 27.39
N SER A 408 -2.72 11.64 28.07
CA SER A 408 -2.99 10.31 28.59
C SER A 408 -2.72 10.31 30.08
N THR A 409 -3.66 9.85 30.90
CA THR A 409 -3.43 9.60 32.34
C THR A 409 -3.09 8.13 32.57
N GLY A 410 -2.60 7.79 33.76
CA GLY A 410 -2.22 6.42 34.13
C GLY A 410 -0.79 6.35 34.66
N PRO A 411 -0.18 5.16 34.71
CA PRO A 411 1.17 4.96 35.23
C PRO A 411 2.26 5.74 34.49
N THR A 412 2.12 5.93 33.17
CA THR A 412 3.02 6.72 32.33
C THR A 412 2.23 7.83 31.63
N PRO A 413 1.94 8.94 32.34
CA PRO A 413 1.11 10.00 31.79
C PRO A 413 1.85 10.80 30.72
N THR A 414 1.10 11.34 29.75
CA THR A 414 1.61 12.27 28.73
C THR A 414 0.71 13.50 28.65
N THR A 415 1.31 14.63 28.31
CA THR A 415 0.61 15.90 28.05
C THR A 415 1.01 16.40 26.68
N ASN A 416 0.10 16.29 25.73
CA ASN A 416 0.41 16.55 24.34
C ASN A 416 0.06 17.99 23.95
N SER A 417 1.03 18.69 23.35
CA SER A 417 0.80 19.98 22.69
C SER A 417 0.86 19.81 21.17
N TYR A 418 0.19 20.71 20.44
CA TYR A 418 0.11 20.69 18.99
C TYR A 418 0.37 22.07 18.42
N ASP A 419 0.90 22.13 17.20
CA ASP A 419 0.88 23.37 16.41
C ASP A 419 -0.50 23.60 15.76
N ALA A 420 -0.64 24.73 15.06
CA ALA A 420 -1.88 25.09 14.39
C ALA A 420 -2.26 24.11 13.26
N ALA A 421 -1.28 23.46 12.62
CA ALA A 421 -1.50 22.45 11.57
C ALA A 421 -1.77 21.05 12.13
N GLY A 422 -1.76 20.87 13.45
CA GLY A 422 -2.11 19.61 14.10
C GLY A 422 -0.95 18.63 14.23
N ASN A 423 0.30 19.09 14.12
CA ASN A 423 1.46 18.28 14.42
C ASN A 423 1.75 18.32 15.92
N GLN A 424 1.99 17.17 16.55
CA GLN A 424 2.32 17.11 17.98
C GLN A 424 3.68 17.76 18.24
N THR A 425 3.73 18.84 19.01
CA THR A 425 4.95 19.61 19.36
C THR A 425 5.54 19.24 20.72
N GLY A 426 4.80 18.52 21.55
CA GLY A 426 5.25 18.08 22.87
C GLY A 426 4.43 16.90 23.38
N ASP A 427 5.01 16.08 24.27
CA ASP A 427 4.32 15.02 25.03
C ASP A 427 4.52 15.13 26.57
N GLY A 428 5.14 16.23 27.01
CA GLY A 428 5.52 16.49 28.41
C GLY A 428 6.96 16.10 28.73
N ALA A 429 7.57 15.18 27.97
CA ALA A 429 8.96 14.75 28.16
C ALA A 429 9.87 15.09 26.96
N THR A 430 9.28 15.14 25.76
CA THR A 430 9.94 15.34 24.48
C THR A 430 9.33 16.55 23.78
N THR A 431 10.17 17.42 23.23
CA THR A 431 9.77 18.51 22.33
C THR A 431 10.00 18.08 20.89
N TYR A 432 9.04 18.36 20.02
CA TYR A 432 9.06 18.01 18.59
C TYR A 432 9.01 19.29 17.76
N SER A 433 9.94 19.44 16.83
CA SER A 433 10.00 20.59 15.91
C SER A 433 9.77 20.13 14.48
N TYR A 434 8.92 20.85 13.74
CA TYR A 434 8.58 20.53 12.36
C TYR A 434 9.14 21.59 11.40
N SER A 435 9.59 21.13 10.24
CA SER A 435 9.97 21.99 9.12
C SER A 435 8.75 22.68 8.52
N ASP A 436 8.99 23.65 7.64
CA ASP A 436 7.93 24.30 6.87
C ASP A 436 7.19 23.31 5.95
N ARG A 437 7.82 22.17 5.60
CA ARG A 437 7.21 21.02 4.90
C ARG A 437 6.22 20.21 5.73
N GLY A 438 6.10 20.51 7.03
CA GLY A 438 5.30 19.71 7.98
C GLY A 438 5.95 18.38 8.35
N ARG A 439 7.26 18.24 8.13
CA ARG A 439 8.04 17.03 8.46
C ARG A 439 8.77 17.22 9.79
N LEU A 440 8.83 16.18 10.62
CA LEU A 440 9.51 16.20 11.91
C LEU A 440 11.01 16.47 11.69
N ALA A 441 11.46 17.69 11.96
CA ALA A 441 12.82 18.14 11.70
C ALA A 441 13.77 17.78 12.85
N SER A 442 13.28 17.83 14.09
CA SER A 442 14.06 17.42 15.26
C SER A 442 13.19 17.04 16.45
N VAL A 443 13.78 16.26 17.35
CA VAL A 443 13.24 15.97 18.68
C VAL A 443 14.27 16.30 19.73
N THR A 444 13.83 16.84 20.86
CA THR A 444 14.68 17.11 22.02
C THR A 444 14.09 16.43 23.25
N LYS A 445 14.86 15.54 23.86
CA LYS A 445 14.47 14.81 25.08
C LYS A 445 15.61 14.87 26.09
N ALA A 446 15.31 15.29 27.32
CA ALA A 446 16.30 15.48 28.39
C ALA A 446 17.54 16.29 27.94
N GLY A 447 17.32 17.35 27.15
CA GLY A 447 18.38 18.23 26.62
C GLY A 447 19.16 17.67 25.42
N THR A 448 18.97 16.40 25.05
CA THR A 448 19.61 15.80 23.86
C THR A 448 18.72 15.99 22.64
N THR A 449 19.30 16.50 21.55
CA THR A 449 18.57 16.73 20.29
C THR A 449 18.99 15.75 19.20
N THR A 450 18.00 15.14 18.56
CA THR A 450 18.15 14.33 17.36
C THR A 450 17.47 15.05 16.19
N SER A 451 18.14 15.15 15.05
CA SER A 451 17.65 15.87 13.86
C SER A 451 17.47 14.90 12.68
N TYR A 452 16.55 15.23 11.77
CA TYR A 452 16.22 14.42 10.61
C TYR A 452 16.17 15.28 9.34
N LEU A 453 16.55 14.69 8.22
CA LEU A 453 16.42 15.28 6.88
C LEU A 453 15.68 14.35 5.94
N TYR A 454 14.92 14.92 5.01
CA TYR A 454 14.08 14.19 4.07
C TYR A 454 14.33 14.64 2.64
N ASN A 455 14.40 13.68 1.71
CA ASN A 455 14.49 14.00 0.29
C ASN A 455 13.16 14.56 -0.25
N GLY A 456 13.15 15.01 -1.50
CA GLY A 456 11.94 15.51 -2.17
C GLY A 456 10.82 14.47 -2.28
N LEU A 457 11.15 13.17 -2.27
CA LEU A 457 10.19 12.06 -2.20
C LEU A 457 9.51 11.92 -0.82
N GLY A 458 9.95 12.67 0.19
CA GLY A 458 9.45 12.57 1.56
C GLY A 458 10.04 11.40 2.36
N GLN A 459 11.08 10.74 1.86
CA GLN A 459 11.77 9.67 2.56
C GLN A 459 12.85 10.24 3.47
N ARG A 460 12.97 9.73 4.69
CA ARG A 460 14.02 10.14 5.63
C ARG A 460 15.35 9.66 5.10
N THR A 461 16.30 10.53 4.83
CA THR A 461 17.62 10.13 4.31
C THR A 461 18.69 10.14 5.38
N THR A 462 18.49 10.90 6.45
CA THR A 462 19.53 11.14 7.46
C THR A 462 18.90 11.40 8.83
N LYS A 463 19.55 10.84 9.85
CA LYS A 463 19.30 11.07 11.28
C LYS A 463 20.64 11.39 11.95
N THR A 464 20.70 12.46 12.74
CA THR A 464 21.92 12.92 13.42
C THR A 464 21.65 13.30 14.88
N GLY A 465 22.63 13.13 15.76
CA GLY A 465 22.54 13.53 17.16
C GLY A 465 23.65 12.90 17.99
N SER A 466 23.94 13.47 19.17
CA SER A 466 24.93 12.90 20.08
C SER A 466 24.53 11.53 20.65
N ASN A 467 23.22 11.21 20.62
CA ASN A 467 22.65 9.92 20.97
C ASN A 467 22.58 8.92 19.80
N VAL A 468 23.01 9.30 18.59
CA VAL A 468 23.12 8.40 17.45
C VAL A 468 24.49 7.72 17.51
N PRO A 469 24.58 6.41 17.79
CA PRO A 469 25.87 5.76 18.07
C PRO A 469 26.92 5.89 16.96
N THR A 470 26.47 5.97 15.71
CA THR A 470 27.31 6.14 14.51
C THR A 470 27.56 7.60 14.14
N GLY A 471 27.19 8.55 15.00
CA GLY A 471 27.17 10.00 14.74
C GLY A 471 26.03 10.43 13.80
N ALA A 472 25.80 9.66 12.74
CA ALA A 472 24.67 9.76 11.85
C ALA A 472 24.22 8.38 11.37
N THR A 473 22.92 8.22 11.12
CA THR A 473 22.35 7.10 10.36
C THR A 473 21.84 7.64 9.03
N ARG A 474 22.19 6.96 7.94
CA ARG A 474 21.69 7.24 6.59
C ARG A 474 20.80 6.10 6.13
N TYR A 475 19.74 6.43 5.40
CA TYR A 475 18.71 5.47 4.99
C TYR A 475 18.66 5.40 3.47
N ALA A 476 18.67 4.18 2.93
CA ALA A 476 18.50 3.91 1.52
C ALA A 476 17.21 3.16 1.26
N TYR A 477 16.52 3.52 0.19
CA TYR A 477 15.27 2.91 -0.22
C TYR A 477 15.42 2.23 -1.58
N ASP A 478 14.51 1.34 -1.97
CA ASP A 478 14.38 0.86 -3.35
C ASP A 478 13.38 1.71 -4.17
N ALA A 479 13.10 1.29 -5.40
CA ALA A 479 12.16 1.94 -6.31
C ALA A 479 10.71 1.85 -5.82
N ALA A 480 10.34 0.78 -5.10
CA ALA A 480 9.02 0.62 -4.49
C ALA A 480 8.83 1.47 -3.22
N GLY A 481 9.93 1.97 -2.65
CA GLY A 481 9.96 2.79 -1.45
C GLY A 481 10.18 1.99 -0.16
N HIS A 482 10.58 0.72 -0.24
CA HIS A 482 11.00 -0.06 0.92
C HIS A 482 12.33 0.47 1.46
N LEU A 483 12.48 0.49 2.79
CA LEU A 483 13.78 0.75 3.40
C LEU A 483 14.67 -0.49 3.23
N ILE A 484 15.68 -0.38 2.36
CA ILE A 484 16.59 -1.50 2.04
C ILE A 484 17.91 -1.44 2.81
N GLY A 485 18.22 -0.36 3.51
CA GLY A 485 19.38 -0.35 4.39
C GLY A 485 19.57 0.89 5.24
N GLU A 486 20.27 0.68 6.35
CA GLU A 486 20.77 1.69 7.28
C GLU A 486 22.30 1.69 7.22
N TYR A 487 22.90 2.88 7.16
CA TYR A 487 24.34 3.06 7.00
C TYR A 487 24.85 4.08 8.01
N ASP A 488 26.11 3.98 8.39
CA ASP A 488 26.73 4.92 9.31
C ASP A 488 27.03 6.28 8.66
N GLN A 489 27.66 7.18 9.41
CA GLN A 489 28.03 8.51 8.92
C GLN A 489 28.95 8.47 7.69
N ALA A 490 29.84 7.48 7.61
CA ALA A 490 30.80 7.28 6.53
C ALA A 490 30.21 6.54 5.31
N GLY A 491 29.00 5.99 5.45
CA GLY A 491 28.32 5.22 4.40
C GLY A 491 28.60 3.72 4.46
N ALA A 492 29.22 3.22 5.52
CA ALA A 492 29.37 1.77 5.70
C ALA A 492 28.02 1.15 6.13
N PRO A 493 27.66 -0.05 5.63
CA PRO A 493 26.38 -0.68 5.96
C PRO A 493 26.34 -1.09 7.44
N ILE A 494 25.31 -0.62 8.15
CA ILE A 494 24.93 -1.15 9.47
C ILE A 494 24.10 -2.41 9.26
N GLN A 495 23.16 -2.32 8.32
CA GLN A 495 22.20 -3.37 7.99
C GLN A 495 21.57 -3.12 6.63
N GLU A 496 21.32 -4.20 5.89
CA GLU A 496 20.55 -4.16 4.64
C GLU A 496 19.42 -5.19 4.68
N THR A 497 18.25 -4.88 4.10
CA THR A 497 17.07 -5.75 4.10
C THR A 497 16.72 -6.16 2.67
N VAL A 498 16.43 -7.45 2.49
CA VAL A 498 16.06 -8.05 1.21
C VAL A 498 14.59 -8.43 1.24
N TYR A 499 13.88 -8.08 0.17
CA TYR A 499 12.44 -8.28 0.03
C TYR A 499 12.11 -9.27 -1.10
N LEU A 500 11.04 -10.04 -0.91
CA LEU A 500 10.35 -10.80 -1.95
C LEU A 500 8.96 -10.18 -2.14
N GLY A 501 8.81 -9.36 -3.19
CA GLY A 501 7.67 -8.43 -3.25
C GLY A 501 7.77 -7.45 -2.08
N ASP A 502 6.72 -7.39 -1.24
CA ASP A 502 6.70 -6.55 -0.04
C ASP A 502 7.12 -7.30 1.24
N THR A 503 7.30 -8.63 1.17
CA THR A 503 7.67 -9.45 2.33
C THR A 503 9.18 -9.35 2.60
N PRO A 504 9.64 -8.87 3.77
CA PRO A 504 11.05 -8.97 4.13
C PRO A 504 11.44 -10.42 4.37
N VAL A 505 12.47 -10.91 3.68
CA VAL A 505 12.89 -12.33 3.69
C VAL A 505 14.29 -12.53 4.23
N ALA A 506 15.18 -11.54 4.11
CA ALA A 506 16.50 -11.62 4.71
C ALA A 506 16.99 -10.24 5.16
N THR A 507 17.94 -10.25 6.07
CA THR A 507 18.74 -9.07 6.38
C THR A 507 20.23 -9.41 6.39
N ILE A 508 21.06 -8.48 5.93
CA ILE A 508 22.49 -8.65 5.75
C ILE A 508 23.21 -7.75 6.74
N LYS A 509 24.11 -8.34 7.52
CA LYS A 509 25.04 -7.64 8.42
C LYS A 509 26.41 -8.26 8.30
N ASN A 510 27.45 -7.44 8.21
CA ASN A 510 28.83 -7.91 8.04
C ASN A 510 28.95 -8.97 6.93
N GLN A 511 28.36 -8.71 5.77
CA GLN A 511 28.33 -9.60 4.60
C GLN A 511 27.66 -10.97 4.84
N THR A 512 26.98 -11.16 5.97
CA THR A 512 26.30 -12.40 6.37
C THR A 512 24.79 -12.21 6.31
N ALA A 513 24.09 -13.16 5.70
CA ALA A 513 22.63 -13.15 5.62
C ALA A 513 21.99 -13.82 6.85
N TYR A 514 20.90 -13.23 7.32
CA TYR A 514 20.01 -13.71 8.36
C TYR A 514 18.59 -13.81 7.78
N TYR A 515 17.84 -14.83 8.15
CA TYR A 515 16.53 -15.12 7.55
C TYR A 515 15.38 -14.52 8.37
N VAL A 516 14.48 -13.81 7.70
CA VAL A 516 13.38 -13.07 8.32
C VAL A 516 12.07 -13.84 8.13
N TYR A 517 11.39 -14.11 9.24
CA TYR A 517 10.07 -14.71 9.27
C TYR A 517 9.04 -13.61 9.51
N ALA A 518 8.27 -13.28 8.48
CA ALA A 518 7.23 -12.25 8.52
C ALA A 518 5.84 -12.85 8.72
N ASP A 519 4.92 -12.06 9.27
CA ASP A 519 3.52 -12.46 9.54
C ASP A 519 2.57 -12.20 8.36
N GLN A 520 1.25 -12.35 8.60
CA GLN A 520 0.21 -12.20 7.58
C GLN A 520 0.12 -10.80 6.95
N ILE A 521 0.63 -9.79 7.64
CA ILE A 521 0.72 -8.40 7.17
C ILE A 521 2.17 -8.02 6.87
N ASP A 522 3.03 -9.01 6.59
CA ASP A 522 4.43 -8.82 6.19
C ASP A 522 5.30 -8.11 7.26
N THR A 523 4.88 -8.13 8.54
CA THR A 523 5.67 -7.61 9.66
C THR A 523 6.74 -8.63 10.06
N PRO A 524 8.03 -8.25 10.17
CA PRO A 524 9.07 -9.15 10.67
C PRO A 524 8.80 -9.55 12.12
N ARG A 525 8.76 -10.86 12.41
CA ARG A 525 8.50 -11.40 13.75
C ARG A 525 9.67 -12.18 14.34
N VAL A 526 10.44 -12.86 13.52
CA VAL A 526 11.61 -13.64 13.97
C VAL A 526 12.73 -13.47 12.95
N ILE A 527 13.97 -13.38 13.43
CA ILE A 527 15.18 -13.44 12.60
C ILE A 527 16.08 -14.55 13.11
N THR A 528 16.57 -15.39 12.20
CA THR A 528 17.53 -16.46 12.52
C THR A 528 18.85 -16.29 11.79
N ASP A 529 19.93 -16.79 12.39
CA ASP A 529 21.22 -16.95 11.70
C ASP A 529 21.20 -18.12 10.71
N THR A 530 22.34 -18.40 10.08
CA THR A 530 22.51 -19.50 9.13
C THR A 530 22.41 -20.89 9.77
N ASN A 531 22.56 -21.01 11.09
CA ASN A 531 22.40 -22.23 11.86
C ASN A 531 20.98 -22.39 12.43
N ASN A 532 20.02 -21.54 12.00
CA ASN A 532 18.64 -21.47 12.49
C ASN A 532 18.51 -21.08 13.97
N LEU A 533 19.53 -20.46 14.58
CA LEU A 533 19.42 -19.89 15.92
C LEU A 533 18.76 -18.51 15.84
N MET A 534 17.83 -18.26 16.76
CA MET A 534 17.08 -17.01 16.80
C MET A 534 17.97 -15.88 17.31
N VAL A 535 18.19 -14.84 16.51
CA VAL A 535 19.01 -13.68 16.92
C VAL A 535 18.16 -12.49 17.33
N TRP A 536 16.90 -12.45 16.90
CA TRP A 536 15.96 -11.39 17.21
C TRP A 536 14.53 -11.91 17.13
N ARG A 537 13.65 -11.44 18.02
CA ARG A 537 12.23 -11.79 17.97
C ARG A 537 11.30 -10.70 18.48
N TRP A 538 10.14 -10.61 17.83
CA TRP A 538 9.04 -9.69 18.12
C TRP A 538 7.68 -10.34 17.85
N ASP A 539 7.64 -11.66 17.95
CA ASP A 539 6.47 -12.50 17.70
C ASP A 539 5.40 -12.41 18.80
N GLN A 540 5.77 -11.92 19.99
CA GLN A 540 4.84 -11.66 21.10
C GLN A 540 4.47 -10.17 21.26
N ALA A 541 4.75 -9.35 20.25
CA ALA A 541 4.37 -7.93 20.27
C ALA A 541 2.86 -7.74 20.42
N ASP A 542 2.45 -6.68 21.13
CA ASP A 542 1.05 -6.30 21.16
C ASP A 542 0.58 -5.79 19.78
N PRO A 543 -0.73 -5.77 19.52
CA PRO A 543 -1.28 -5.41 18.22
C PRO A 543 -0.91 -4.01 17.73
N PHE A 544 -0.60 -3.07 18.63
CA PHE A 544 -0.25 -1.69 18.26
C PHE A 544 1.27 -1.45 18.29
N GLY A 545 2.08 -2.44 18.64
CA GLY A 545 3.54 -2.42 18.53
C GLY A 545 4.26 -1.63 19.61
N VAL A 546 3.71 -1.55 20.83
CA VAL A 546 4.31 -0.92 22.01
C VAL A 546 5.47 -1.75 22.57
N ALA A 547 5.31 -3.07 22.61
CA ALA A 547 6.32 -3.96 23.17
C ALA A 547 7.65 -3.85 22.41
N ALA A 548 8.77 -3.86 23.12
CA ALA A 548 10.09 -3.94 22.49
C ALA A 548 10.38 -5.38 22.01
N PRO A 549 11.17 -5.55 20.94
CA PRO A 549 11.69 -6.87 20.57
C PRO A 549 12.70 -7.39 21.61
N ASP A 550 12.82 -8.71 21.68
CA ASP A 550 13.96 -9.36 22.32
C ASP A 550 15.09 -9.47 21.29
N GLU A 551 16.15 -8.70 21.52
CA GLU A 551 17.31 -8.60 20.64
C GLU A 551 18.41 -9.62 20.95
N ASN A 552 18.23 -10.52 21.92
CA ASN A 552 19.22 -11.56 22.22
C ASN A 552 18.59 -12.87 22.75
N PRO A 553 17.62 -13.46 22.02
CA PRO A 553 16.82 -14.57 22.54
C PRO A 553 17.60 -15.87 22.73
N THR A 554 18.75 -16.04 22.07
CA THR A 554 19.63 -17.22 22.24
C THR A 554 21.02 -16.90 22.78
N SER A 555 21.21 -15.74 23.41
CA SER A 555 22.49 -15.34 24.03
C SER A 555 23.69 -15.32 23.06
N LEU A 556 23.46 -14.99 21.78
CA LEU A 556 24.50 -14.85 20.75
C LEU A 556 25.05 -13.42 20.61
N GLY A 557 24.48 -12.48 21.37
CA GLY A 557 24.78 -11.05 21.30
C GLY A 557 23.58 -10.25 20.82
N ALA A 558 23.53 -8.96 21.16
CA ALA A 558 22.43 -8.09 20.77
C ALA A 558 22.36 -7.91 19.25
N PHE A 559 21.18 -8.15 18.69
CA PHE A 559 20.87 -7.96 17.28
C PHE A 559 19.79 -6.88 17.13
N THR A 560 20.18 -5.64 16.91
CA THR A 560 19.21 -4.56 16.70
C THR A 560 18.56 -4.65 15.32
N TYR A 561 17.23 -4.56 15.26
CA TYR A 561 16.48 -4.44 14.00
C TYR A 561 15.32 -3.47 14.18
N ASN A 562 15.31 -2.40 13.39
CA ASN A 562 14.41 -1.27 13.61
C ASN A 562 13.11 -1.34 12.80
N LEU A 563 12.99 -2.21 11.79
CA LEU A 563 11.72 -2.35 11.08
C LEU A 563 10.62 -2.83 12.02
N ARG A 564 9.43 -2.25 11.86
CA ARG A 564 8.21 -2.58 12.61
C ARG A 564 7.14 -3.03 11.62
N PHE A 565 5.89 -2.56 11.77
CA PHE A 565 4.88 -2.78 10.73
C PHE A 565 5.38 -2.27 9.37
N PRO A 566 4.85 -2.74 8.23
CA PRO A 566 5.27 -2.26 6.91
C PRO A 566 5.34 -0.74 6.85
N GLY A 567 6.43 -0.23 6.27
CA GLY A 567 6.74 1.21 6.19
C GLY A 567 7.36 1.83 7.46
N GLN A 568 7.29 1.13 8.61
CA GLN A 568 7.65 1.70 9.90
C GLN A 568 9.09 1.37 10.35
N VAL A 569 9.77 2.36 10.92
CA VAL A 569 11.11 2.27 11.50
C VAL A 569 11.08 2.81 12.93
N TYR A 570 11.50 2.01 13.90
CA TYR A 570 11.57 2.41 15.31
C TYR A 570 12.65 3.47 15.57
N ASP A 571 12.27 4.54 16.27
CA ASP A 571 13.17 5.58 16.74
C ASP A 571 13.30 5.55 18.27
N ALA A 572 14.44 5.05 18.76
CA ALA A 572 14.68 4.82 20.18
C ALA A 572 14.59 6.08 21.06
N GLU A 573 14.91 7.24 20.52
CA GLU A 573 14.87 8.53 21.23
C GLU A 573 13.46 8.97 21.58
N THR A 574 12.46 8.59 20.77
CA THR A 574 11.05 8.91 21.02
C THR A 574 10.25 7.71 21.51
N GLY A 575 10.65 6.48 21.16
CA GLY A 575 9.83 5.29 21.28
C GLY A 575 8.71 5.20 20.23
N LYS A 576 8.69 6.11 19.25
CA LYS A 576 7.73 6.16 18.14
C LYS A 576 8.32 5.55 16.89
N HIS A 577 7.48 5.30 15.89
CA HIS A 577 7.90 4.73 14.62
C HIS A 577 7.78 5.77 13.51
N TYR A 578 8.89 6.11 12.87
CA TYR A 578 8.87 6.82 11.60
C TYR A 578 8.09 6.00 10.57
N ASN A 579 7.14 6.60 9.86
CA ASN A 579 6.32 5.95 8.84
C ASN A 579 6.11 6.84 7.61
N VAL A 580 7.17 6.98 6.82
CA VAL A 580 7.24 7.70 5.54
C VAL A 580 6.72 9.14 5.59
N ASN A 581 5.41 9.37 5.63
CA ASN A 581 4.78 10.70 5.67
C ASN A 581 4.40 11.17 7.08
N ARG A 582 4.36 10.28 8.07
CA ARG A 582 3.98 10.56 9.45
C ARG A 582 4.85 9.79 10.43
N ASP A 583 4.69 10.07 11.71
CA ASP A 583 5.28 9.32 12.81
C ASP A 583 4.15 8.70 13.64
N TYR A 584 4.27 7.39 13.90
CA TYR A 584 3.28 6.58 14.58
C TYR A 584 3.67 6.41 16.06
N ASP A 585 2.75 6.76 16.96
CA ASP A 585 2.86 6.50 18.38
C ASP A 585 2.18 5.17 18.71
N PRO A 586 2.94 4.08 18.97
CA PRO A 586 2.36 2.80 19.31
C PRO A 586 1.59 2.83 20.64
N ALA A 587 2.01 3.65 21.61
CA ALA A 587 1.36 3.73 22.93
C ALA A 587 -0.06 4.32 22.80
N GLY A 588 -0.20 5.40 22.03
CA GLY A 588 -1.50 5.95 21.66
C GLY A 588 -2.25 5.13 20.60
N GLY A 589 -1.56 4.26 19.85
CA GLY A 589 -2.10 3.51 18.72
C GLY A 589 -2.56 4.40 17.57
N ARG A 590 -1.83 5.49 17.30
CA ARG A 590 -2.24 6.57 16.39
C ARG A 590 -1.04 7.31 15.82
N TYR A 591 -1.27 8.09 14.77
CA TYR A 591 -0.28 9.05 14.27
C TYR A 591 -0.22 10.30 15.14
N VAL A 592 0.93 10.97 15.11
CA VAL A 592 1.18 12.21 15.87
C VAL A 592 1.04 13.47 15.02
N GLN A 593 0.88 13.31 13.70
CA GLN A 593 0.42 14.31 12.76
C GLN A 593 -0.95 13.89 12.18
N SER A 594 -1.78 14.89 11.85
CA SER A 594 -2.95 14.66 11.01
C SER A 594 -2.50 14.12 9.64
N ASP A 595 -3.32 13.28 9.02
CA ASP A 595 -3.07 12.78 7.68
C ASP A 595 -2.87 13.94 6.68
N PRO A 596 -1.75 13.99 5.94
CA PRO A 596 -1.50 15.01 4.92
C PRO A 596 -2.54 15.06 3.79
N ILE A 597 -3.28 13.98 3.53
CA ILE A 597 -4.42 13.97 2.58
C ILE A 597 -5.78 14.20 3.24
N GLY A 598 -5.79 14.48 4.56
CA GLY A 598 -6.99 14.75 5.33
C GLY A 598 -7.98 13.58 5.27
N LEU A 599 -9.27 13.90 5.08
CA LEU A 599 -10.34 12.89 5.01
C LEU A 599 -10.24 11.99 3.77
N ALA A 600 -9.40 12.31 2.77
CA ALA A 600 -9.12 11.43 1.64
C ALA A 600 -8.42 10.13 2.04
N ALA A 601 -7.85 10.08 3.25
CA ALA A 601 -7.36 8.85 3.86
C ALA A 601 -8.50 7.86 4.24
N GLY A 602 -9.76 8.21 4.01
CA GLY A 602 -10.89 7.31 4.24
C GLY A 602 -11.13 6.99 5.72
N GLN A 603 -10.51 7.74 6.63
CA GLN A 603 -10.66 7.62 8.07
C GLN A 603 -11.42 8.84 8.62
N PRO A 604 -12.43 8.65 9.48
CA PRO A 604 -13.11 9.77 10.12
C PRO A 604 -12.18 10.62 11.00
N SER A 605 -11.25 9.99 11.74
CA SER A 605 -10.14 10.67 12.42
C SER A 605 -8.88 10.64 11.57
N THR A 606 -8.32 11.80 11.25
CA THR A 606 -7.10 11.92 10.43
C THR A 606 -5.83 11.47 11.18
N TYR A 607 -5.93 11.11 12.45
CA TYR A 607 -4.83 10.57 13.25
C TYR A 607 -4.89 9.04 13.40
N ALA A 608 -5.95 8.40 12.94
CA ALA A 608 -6.15 6.97 13.15
C ALA A 608 -5.09 6.12 12.43
N TYR A 609 -4.62 5.07 13.09
CA TYR A 609 -3.85 4.01 12.44
C TYR A 609 -4.81 2.89 12.01
N VAL A 610 -4.97 2.72 10.69
CA VAL A 610 -5.74 1.63 10.04
C VAL A 610 -7.12 1.34 10.69
N SER A 611 -7.88 2.39 11.00
CA SER A 611 -9.19 2.29 11.67
C SER A 611 -9.19 1.52 13.01
N GLY A 612 -8.06 1.40 13.70
CA GLY A 612 -7.96 0.59 14.91
C GLY A 612 -7.94 -0.92 14.64
N GLN A 613 -7.47 -1.34 13.47
CA GLN A 613 -7.47 -2.75 13.02
C GLN A 613 -6.06 -3.25 12.66
N PRO A 614 -5.08 -3.10 13.57
CA PRO A 614 -3.66 -3.27 13.23
C PRO A 614 -3.25 -4.73 13.02
N THR A 615 -4.12 -5.70 13.32
CA THR A 615 -3.85 -7.13 13.11
C THR A 615 -4.03 -7.57 11.66
N ARG A 616 -4.83 -6.84 10.88
CA ARG A 616 -5.18 -7.21 9.49
C ARG A 616 -4.79 -6.18 8.44
N TYR A 617 -4.55 -4.94 8.83
CA TYR A 617 -4.23 -3.85 7.91
C TYR A 617 -2.95 -3.13 8.30
N THR A 618 -2.35 -2.51 7.29
CA THR A 618 -1.10 -1.77 7.39
C THR A 618 -1.23 -0.45 6.66
N ASP A 619 -0.42 0.52 7.05
CA ASP A 619 -0.31 1.79 6.33
C ASP A 619 1.16 2.05 5.99
N PRO A 620 1.70 1.41 4.92
CA PRO A 620 3.13 1.44 4.60
C PRO A 620 3.66 2.82 4.22
N LYS A 621 2.77 3.77 3.93
CA LYS A 621 3.12 5.13 3.52
C LYS A 621 2.77 6.16 4.57
N GLY A 622 2.06 5.78 5.63
CA GLY A 622 1.48 6.76 6.55
C GLY A 622 0.42 7.65 5.88
N LEU A 623 -0.35 7.15 4.90
CA LEU A 623 -1.36 7.89 4.11
C LEU A 623 -2.60 7.03 3.80
N CYS A 624 -2.99 6.13 4.69
CA CYS A 624 -3.92 5.02 4.42
C CYS A 624 -5.07 5.35 3.46
N VAL A 625 -5.24 4.55 2.39
CA VAL A 625 -6.57 4.22 1.85
C VAL A 625 -6.59 2.79 1.26
N GLY A 626 -7.14 1.83 2.04
CA GLY A 626 -7.72 0.53 1.63
C GLY A 626 -7.18 -0.75 2.33
N PRO A 627 -7.97 -1.84 2.54
CA PRO A 627 -9.31 -2.17 2.03
C PRO A 627 -10.38 -2.52 3.11
N LEU A 628 -11.44 -1.71 3.18
CA LEU A 628 -12.86 -2.02 3.49
C LEU A 628 -13.50 -0.70 3.95
N ALA A 629 -13.48 0.28 3.05
CA ALA A 629 -14.23 1.50 3.23
C ALA A 629 -15.70 1.25 2.90
N VAL A 630 -16.39 0.40 3.68
CA VAL A 630 -17.85 0.49 3.75
C VAL A 630 -18.24 1.84 4.40
N VAL A 631 -17.33 2.46 5.16
CA VAL A 631 -17.57 3.77 5.80
C VAL A 631 -17.03 4.97 4.99
N CYS A 632 -16.17 4.82 3.97
CA CYS A 632 -15.63 6.01 3.28
C CYS A 632 -15.06 5.80 1.85
N VAL A 633 -15.76 5.10 0.95
CA VAL A 633 -15.55 5.35 -0.49
C VAL A 633 -16.44 6.54 -0.88
N VAL A 634 -16.06 7.78 -0.53
CA VAL A 634 -16.87 8.99 -0.88
C VAL A 634 -16.08 10.12 -1.53
N LEU A 635 -14.75 10.10 -1.52
CA LEU A 635 -13.99 11.21 -2.12
C LEU A 635 -13.63 10.99 -3.60
N ALA A 636 -14.11 9.89 -4.21
CA ALA A 636 -13.87 9.59 -5.62
C ALA A 636 -15.01 9.96 -6.58
N GLU A 637 -16.17 10.43 -6.09
CA GLU A 637 -17.34 10.70 -6.94
C GLU A 637 -17.69 12.20 -6.93
N ASN A 638 -16.87 13.03 -7.61
CA ASN A 638 -17.12 14.45 -7.92
C ASN A 638 -16.52 15.53 -6.99
N GLY A 639 -15.57 15.18 -6.13
CA GLY A 639 -14.72 16.18 -5.47
C GLY A 639 -13.40 16.36 -6.23
N PRO A 640 -12.95 17.58 -6.57
CA PRO A 640 -11.57 17.77 -7.02
C PRO A 640 -10.65 17.31 -5.91
N ALA A 641 -9.80 16.35 -6.26
CA ALA A 641 -8.92 15.69 -5.31
C ALA A 641 -8.14 16.74 -4.50
N ILE A 642 -8.06 16.52 -3.18
CA ILE A 642 -6.99 17.08 -2.33
C ILE A 642 -5.69 16.32 -2.71
N ALA A 643 -5.38 16.29 -4.01
CA ALA A 643 -4.22 15.66 -4.60
C ALA A 643 -3.04 16.63 -4.61
N ALA A 644 -3.17 17.90 -4.25
CA ALA A 644 -2.05 18.82 -4.43
C ALA A 644 -0.92 18.66 -3.39
N ALA A 645 -1.16 18.03 -2.22
CA ALA A 645 -0.11 17.77 -1.24
C ALA A 645 0.60 16.41 -1.45
N VAL A 646 -0.13 15.39 -1.89
CA VAL A 646 0.40 14.04 -2.14
C VAL A 646 0.65 13.75 -3.61
N GLY A 647 0.02 14.49 -4.52
CA GLY A 647 0.34 14.49 -5.95
C GLY A 647 1.77 14.93 -6.20
N ILE A 648 2.32 15.80 -5.36
CA ILE A 648 3.75 16.14 -5.42
C ILE A 648 4.59 14.93 -5.03
N ALA A 649 4.34 14.25 -3.91
CA ALA A 649 5.09 13.02 -3.57
C ALA A 649 4.84 11.85 -4.56
N ALA A 650 3.66 11.75 -5.16
CA ALA A 650 3.28 10.69 -6.11
C ALA A 650 3.76 10.94 -7.54
N GLU A 651 3.82 12.20 -8.01
CA GLU A 651 4.49 12.61 -9.25
C GLU A 651 6.00 12.43 -9.13
N ILE A 652 6.59 12.75 -7.97
CA ILE A 652 8.03 12.54 -7.72
C ILE A 652 8.36 11.03 -7.67
N ALA A 653 7.50 10.19 -7.09
CA ALA A 653 7.79 8.76 -6.85
C ALA A 653 7.71 7.86 -8.08
N THR A 654 6.97 8.24 -9.12
CA THR A 654 6.72 7.34 -10.27
C THR A 654 7.64 7.58 -11.46
N GLY A 655 8.37 8.70 -11.53
CA GLY A 655 9.23 9.02 -12.67
C GLY A 655 8.49 9.12 -14.01
N THR A 656 7.16 9.10 -13.97
CA THR A 656 6.25 9.24 -15.10
C THR A 656 5.37 10.44 -14.85
N PRO A 657 5.32 11.44 -15.76
CA PRO A 657 4.35 12.52 -15.65
C PRO A 657 2.96 11.89 -15.67
N ASN A 658 2.17 12.12 -14.62
CA ASN A 658 0.75 11.85 -14.69
C ASN A 658 0.16 13.04 -15.46
N PRO A 659 -0.36 12.89 -16.69
CA PRO A 659 -1.02 14.01 -17.33
C PRO A 659 -2.27 14.32 -16.50
N VAL A 660 -2.20 15.39 -15.70
CA VAL A 660 -3.40 16.09 -15.25
C VAL A 660 -4.03 16.63 -16.52
N SER A 661 -4.90 15.83 -17.13
CA SER A 661 -5.57 16.14 -18.38
C SER A 661 -7.07 16.09 -18.15
N GLY A 662 -7.68 17.27 -18.28
CA GLY A 662 -9.05 17.39 -18.75
C GLY A 662 -10.12 17.37 -17.69
N ALA A 663 -10.30 18.50 -17.01
CA ALA A 663 -11.66 18.96 -16.75
C ALA A 663 -12.38 19.08 -18.11
N THR A 664 -13.15 18.05 -18.48
CA THR A 664 -14.13 18.16 -19.56
C THR A 664 -15.51 17.93 -18.97
N THR A 665 -16.29 19.00 -18.92
CA THR A 665 -17.70 19.04 -18.62
C THR A 665 -18.46 18.07 -19.52
N VAL A 666 -19.22 17.13 -18.94
CA VAL A 666 -20.34 16.49 -19.65
C VAL A 666 -21.55 16.47 -18.72
N ALA A 667 -22.49 17.36 -19.03
CA ALA A 667 -23.84 17.35 -18.52
C ALA A 667 -24.56 16.05 -18.93
N GLY A 668 -25.54 15.64 -18.11
CA GLY A 668 -26.12 14.29 -18.07
C GLY A 668 -26.67 13.72 -19.39
N THR A 669 -26.83 12.39 -19.41
CA THR A 669 -28.12 11.68 -19.50
C THR A 669 -27.86 10.17 -19.38
N ALA A 670 -28.55 9.51 -18.45
CA ALA A 670 -28.54 8.08 -18.26
C ALA A 670 -29.51 7.37 -19.21
N VAL A 671 -29.12 6.23 -19.78
CA VAL A 671 -30.06 5.19 -20.25
C VAL A 671 -29.52 3.80 -19.89
N LYS A 672 -30.31 3.07 -19.09
CA LYS A 672 -30.16 1.67 -18.70
C LYS A 672 -30.15 0.72 -19.90
N THR A 673 -29.36 -0.37 -19.86
CA THR A 673 -29.86 -1.72 -20.18
C THR A 673 -29.04 -2.78 -19.41
N VAL A 674 -29.78 -3.68 -18.77
CA VAL A 674 -29.35 -4.78 -17.90
C VAL A 674 -28.91 -5.99 -18.73
N GLY A 675 -27.87 -6.72 -18.30
CA GLY A 675 -27.52 -8.04 -18.84
C GLY A 675 -26.30 -8.72 -18.20
N GLN A 676 -26.56 -9.50 -17.12
CA GLN A 676 -25.77 -10.62 -16.56
C GLN A 676 -24.28 -10.41 -16.20
N ILE A 677 -24.00 -10.32 -14.89
CA ILE A 677 -22.68 -10.61 -14.29
C ILE A 677 -22.87 -11.73 -13.28
N GLY A 678 -22.25 -12.88 -13.55
CA GLY A 678 -21.85 -13.86 -12.57
C GLY A 678 -20.34 -13.71 -12.34
N ARG A 679 -19.96 -13.39 -11.09
CA ARG A 679 -18.62 -13.49 -10.49
C ARG A 679 -17.42 -13.04 -11.34
N GLU A 680 -17.07 -11.75 -11.22
CA GLU A 680 -15.68 -11.29 -11.10
C GLU A 680 -15.67 -10.08 -10.17
N GLY A 681 -15.20 -10.28 -8.94
CA GLY A 681 -14.91 -9.22 -7.97
C GLY A 681 -13.40 -9.16 -7.80
N GLU A 682 -12.85 -7.94 -7.83
CA GLU A 682 -11.42 -7.61 -7.77
C GLU A 682 -10.62 -7.88 -9.06
N MET A 683 -10.72 -6.96 -10.03
CA MET A 683 -9.59 -6.38 -10.78
C MET A 683 -10.12 -5.64 -12.02
N ALA A 684 -10.24 -4.31 -11.94
CA ALA A 684 -10.13 -3.40 -13.09
C ALA A 684 -10.24 -1.94 -12.63
N VAL A 685 -9.15 -1.40 -12.07
CA VAL A 685 -8.88 0.04 -12.09
C VAL A 685 -7.67 0.21 -13.01
N ARG A 686 -7.89 0.89 -14.15
CA ARG A 686 -6.93 1.35 -15.20
C ARG A 686 -6.79 0.46 -16.44
N ALA A 687 -7.53 0.79 -17.51
CA ALA A 687 -6.97 1.18 -18.82
C ALA A 687 -8.08 1.44 -19.87
N ALA A 688 -7.80 2.39 -20.77
CA ALA A 688 -8.45 2.73 -22.05
C ALA A 688 -9.58 3.78 -22.09
N CYS A 689 -9.20 5.02 -22.43
CA CYS A 689 -9.99 5.94 -23.24
C CYS A 689 -9.13 6.40 -24.44
N GLU A 690 -9.60 6.07 -25.65
CA GLU A 690 -9.51 6.82 -26.93
C GLU A 690 -9.39 5.88 -28.15
N ILE A 691 -10.40 5.95 -29.04
CA ILE A 691 -10.32 6.14 -30.51
C ILE A 691 -11.73 5.98 -31.09
N GLY A 692 -12.22 7.05 -31.74
CA GLY A 692 -12.95 6.92 -33.01
C GLY A 692 -14.47 6.81 -32.97
N LYS A 693 -15.13 7.96 -33.08
CA LYS A 693 -16.50 8.14 -33.59
C LYS A 693 -16.70 7.36 -34.91
N LYS A 694 -17.81 6.62 -35.04
CA LYS A 694 -18.36 6.21 -36.34
C LYS A 694 -19.28 7.30 -36.91
N PRO A 695 -19.34 7.43 -38.25
CA PRO A 695 -20.01 8.53 -38.93
C PRO A 695 -21.51 8.30 -39.04
N THR A 696 -22.30 9.36 -38.89
CA THR A 696 -23.69 9.38 -39.37
C THR A 696 -23.79 10.41 -40.48
N ILE A 697 -24.04 9.89 -41.68
CA ILE A 697 -24.45 10.62 -42.88
C ILE A 697 -25.83 11.24 -42.60
N PRO A 698 -26.05 12.50 -43.01
CA PRO A 698 -27.27 12.76 -43.77
C PRO A 698 -27.04 13.65 -45.00
N ILE A 699 -27.49 13.10 -46.13
CA ILE A 699 -28.36 13.74 -47.13
C ILE A 699 -27.81 15.00 -47.86
N LEU A 700 -27.52 14.76 -49.14
CA LEU A 700 -27.46 15.74 -50.25
C LEU A 700 -28.53 16.83 -50.16
N MET A 701 -28.14 18.11 -50.26
CA MET A 701 -28.81 19.09 -51.14
C MET A 701 -27.84 20.23 -51.56
N ASN A 702 -27.69 20.35 -52.88
CA ASN A 702 -27.23 21.47 -53.74
C ASN A 702 -26.77 22.80 -53.10
N GLY A 703 -25.58 23.27 -53.52
CA GLY A 703 -25.19 24.67 -53.34
C GLY A 703 -23.82 25.05 -53.92
N ARG A 704 -23.81 25.57 -55.15
CA ARG A 704 -22.66 26.10 -55.91
C ARG A 704 -21.83 27.15 -55.14
N ARG A 705 -20.49 27.06 -55.13
CA ARG A 705 -19.52 27.98 -55.83
C ARG A 705 -18.09 27.96 -55.24
N ARG A 706 -17.14 27.73 -56.16
CA ARG A 706 -15.76 28.26 -56.29
C ARG A 706 -15.01 28.79 -55.05
N LEU A 707 -13.90 28.12 -54.73
CA LEU A 707 -12.69 28.76 -54.20
C LEU A 707 -11.74 29.07 -55.39
N PRO A 708 -11.08 30.23 -55.45
CA PRO A 708 -10.01 30.49 -56.40
C PRO A 708 -8.63 30.08 -55.85
N ASP A 709 -7.97 29.23 -56.63
CA ASP A 709 -6.57 29.22 -57.09
C ASP A 709 -5.45 29.85 -56.24
N GLY A 710 -4.41 29.03 -56.02
CA GLY A 710 -3.02 29.50 -56.01
C GLY A 710 -2.14 28.86 -54.95
N LEU A 711 -1.54 27.69 -55.24
CA LEU A 711 -0.09 27.42 -55.19
C LEU A 711 0.21 25.93 -55.42
N THR A 712 0.56 25.66 -56.68
CA THR A 712 1.52 24.71 -57.27
C THR A 712 2.06 23.53 -56.43
N GLU A 713 1.95 22.34 -57.04
CA GLU A 713 2.61 21.08 -56.71
C GLU A 713 4.14 21.18 -56.76
N GLU A 714 4.84 20.74 -55.70
CA GLU A 714 6.02 19.86 -55.78
C GLU A 714 6.49 19.35 -54.40
N VAL A 715 5.75 18.43 -53.74
CA VAL A 715 6.32 17.37 -52.86
C VAL A 715 5.35 16.17 -52.85
N LEU A 716 5.26 15.47 -53.99
CA LEU A 716 4.53 14.21 -54.12
C LEU A 716 5.53 13.04 -54.13
N SER A 717 6.36 12.92 -53.09
CA SER A 717 7.20 11.71 -52.88
C SER A 717 7.56 11.36 -51.43
N GLU A 718 6.96 11.95 -50.39
CA GLU A 718 7.41 11.68 -49.01
C GLU A 718 6.30 11.46 -47.95
N VAL A 719 5.13 10.95 -48.36
CA VAL A 719 4.03 10.63 -47.40
C VAL A 719 3.48 9.20 -47.55
N LYS A 720 4.07 8.35 -48.39
CA LYS A 720 3.62 6.95 -48.56
C LYS A 720 4.37 5.87 -47.76
N ASN A 721 5.35 6.22 -46.94
CA ASN A 721 6.05 5.25 -46.05
C ASN A 721 5.88 5.47 -44.55
N VAL A 722 5.20 6.53 -44.08
CA VAL A 722 5.07 6.82 -42.64
C VAL A 722 3.77 6.23 -42.03
N SER A 723 2.76 5.91 -42.83
CA SER A 723 1.49 5.33 -42.36
C SER A 723 1.46 3.80 -42.28
N ARG A 724 2.55 3.12 -42.64
CA ARG A 724 2.72 1.65 -42.46
C ARG A 724 3.68 1.24 -41.34
N LEU A 725 4.43 2.19 -40.75
CA LEU A 725 5.30 1.92 -39.60
C LEU A 725 4.62 2.13 -38.23
N SER A 726 3.53 2.90 -38.13
CA SER A 726 2.87 3.16 -36.84
C SER A 726 1.96 2.01 -36.38
N ALA A 727 1.31 1.29 -37.31
CA ALA A 727 0.41 0.18 -36.97
C ALA A 727 1.15 -1.10 -36.52
N THR A 728 2.40 -1.29 -36.97
CA THR A 728 3.23 -2.45 -36.60
C THR A 728 3.98 -2.24 -35.27
N ARG A 729 4.08 -0.98 -34.80
CA ARG A 729 4.66 -0.62 -33.49
C ARG A 729 3.62 -0.76 -32.37
N GLN A 730 2.39 -0.29 -32.60
CA GLN A 730 1.27 -0.43 -31.65
C GLN A 730 0.88 -1.88 -31.33
N ILE A 731 0.99 -2.80 -32.29
CA ILE A 731 0.69 -4.23 -32.05
C ILE A 731 1.83 -4.90 -31.25
N ARG A 732 3.07 -4.41 -31.36
CA ARG A 732 4.21 -4.89 -30.55
C ARG A 732 4.11 -4.37 -29.11
N ASP A 733 3.68 -3.13 -28.94
CA ASP A 733 3.47 -2.49 -27.62
C ASP A 733 2.27 -3.13 -26.88
N TYR A 734 1.25 -3.61 -27.60
CA TYR A 734 0.12 -4.36 -27.00
C TYR A 734 0.48 -5.79 -26.59
N MET A 735 1.43 -6.43 -27.29
CA MET A 735 1.93 -7.75 -26.90
C MET A 735 2.84 -7.67 -25.67
N GLN A 736 3.58 -6.56 -25.49
CA GLN A 736 4.48 -6.35 -24.36
C GLN A 736 3.72 -6.09 -23.05
N TYR A 737 2.59 -5.37 -23.10
CA TYR A 737 1.70 -5.16 -21.93
C TYR A 737 0.97 -6.43 -21.47
N ALA A 738 0.66 -7.35 -22.40
CA ALA A 738 0.04 -8.64 -22.07
C ALA A 738 1.02 -9.61 -21.38
N GLU A 739 2.31 -9.51 -21.67
CA GLU A 739 3.36 -10.30 -21.00
C GLU A 739 3.71 -9.77 -19.59
N GLU A 740 3.64 -8.45 -19.38
CA GLU A 740 3.88 -7.80 -18.07
C GLU A 740 2.76 -8.06 -17.04
N SER A 741 1.61 -8.58 -17.47
CA SER A 741 0.41 -8.82 -16.65
C SER A 741 0.23 -10.28 -16.20
N GLY A 742 1.12 -11.20 -16.58
CA GLY A 742 1.00 -12.63 -16.22
C GLY A 742 -0.22 -13.35 -16.82
N LEU A 743 -0.93 -12.75 -17.78
CA LEU A 743 -2.07 -13.34 -18.48
C LEU A 743 -1.58 -14.00 -19.78
N ARG A 744 -1.25 -15.30 -19.73
CA ARG A 744 -1.16 -16.09 -20.97
C ARG A 744 -2.56 -16.46 -21.45
N PHE A 745 -2.94 -15.91 -22.60
CA PHE A 745 -3.78 -16.63 -23.55
C PHE A 745 -2.87 -17.52 -24.40
N ASP A 746 -2.98 -18.84 -24.25
CA ASP A 746 -2.39 -19.78 -25.19
C ASP A 746 -3.15 -19.70 -26.53
N LEU A 747 -2.59 -18.97 -27.50
CA LEU A 747 -2.92 -19.16 -28.91
C LEU A 747 -2.15 -20.39 -29.42
N TYR A 748 -2.67 -21.57 -29.11
CA TYR A 748 -2.30 -22.79 -29.83
C TYR A 748 -2.75 -22.67 -31.28
N THR A 749 -1.81 -22.40 -32.19
CA THR A 749 -1.96 -22.80 -33.59
C THR A 749 -1.57 -24.27 -33.72
N ARG A 750 -2.49 -25.15 -33.33
CA ARG A 750 -2.55 -26.52 -33.87
C ARG A 750 -3.98 -27.03 -33.77
N ALA A 751 -4.57 -27.25 -34.93
CA ALA A 751 -5.86 -27.90 -35.07
C ALA A 751 -5.74 -29.37 -34.62
N GLU A 752 -6.19 -29.67 -33.40
CA GLU A 752 -6.59 -31.01 -32.99
C GLU A 752 -8.00 -30.93 -32.41
N THR A 753 -8.99 -31.21 -33.25
CA THR A 753 -10.39 -31.38 -32.85
C THR A 753 -10.54 -32.67 -32.04
N SER A 754 -10.52 -32.57 -30.72
CA SER A 754 -11.07 -33.62 -29.86
C SER A 754 -12.54 -33.29 -29.56
N LEU A 755 -13.44 -33.90 -30.32
CA LEU A 755 -14.88 -33.89 -30.03
C LEU A 755 -15.13 -34.66 -28.73
N SER A 756 -15.88 -34.07 -27.80
CA SER A 756 -16.26 -34.73 -26.56
C SER A 756 -17.04 -36.03 -26.83
N GLY A 757 -16.82 -37.06 -26.01
CA GLY A 757 -17.39 -38.40 -26.18
C GLY A 757 -18.90 -38.49 -26.49
N PRO A 758 -19.77 -37.59 -25.98
CA PRO A 758 -21.19 -37.58 -26.33
C PRO A 758 -21.47 -37.19 -27.79
N LEU A 759 -20.63 -36.34 -28.40
CA LEU A 759 -20.80 -35.91 -29.80
C LEU A 759 -20.34 -36.98 -30.78
N GLN A 760 -19.29 -37.74 -30.46
CA GLN A 760 -18.86 -38.88 -31.29
C GLN A 760 -19.92 -39.99 -31.35
N GLN A 761 -20.66 -40.20 -30.25
CA GLN A 761 -21.75 -41.18 -30.21
C GLN A 761 -22.93 -40.78 -31.11
N LEU A 762 -23.27 -39.49 -31.15
CA LEU A 762 -24.36 -38.97 -32.01
C LEU A 762 -24.01 -38.97 -33.51
N ILE A 763 -22.72 -38.83 -33.84
CA ILE A 763 -22.21 -38.96 -35.21
C ILE A 763 -22.16 -40.44 -35.62
N GLY A 764 -21.74 -41.35 -34.73
CA GLY A 764 -21.71 -42.79 -34.98
C GLY A 764 -23.09 -43.43 -35.16
N GLU A 765 -24.14 -42.84 -34.57
CA GLU A 765 -25.54 -43.26 -34.74
C GLU A 765 -26.22 -42.62 -35.98
N GLY A 766 -25.49 -41.85 -36.80
CA GLY A 766 -26.03 -41.23 -38.02
C GLY A 766 -27.06 -40.12 -37.79
N ARG A 767 -27.14 -39.57 -36.57
CA ARG A 767 -28.15 -38.57 -36.17
C ARG A 767 -27.73 -37.13 -36.44
N ILE A 768 -26.46 -36.90 -36.81
CA ILE A 768 -25.91 -35.59 -37.16
C ILE A 768 -25.11 -35.74 -38.46
N ASN A 769 -25.50 -35.02 -39.51
CA ASN A 769 -24.73 -34.93 -40.76
C ASN A 769 -23.90 -33.64 -40.75
N LEU A 770 -22.58 -33.78 -40.73
CA LEU A 770 -21.63 -32.67 -40.63
C LEU A 770 -21.45 -31.89 -41.95
N SER A 771 -22.07 -32.33 -43.05
CA SER A 771 -21.94 -31.67 -44.36
C SER A 771 -22.75 -30.37 -44.53
N THR A 772 -23.50 -29.94 -43.50
CA THR A 772 -24.42 -28.78 -43.59
C THR A 772 -24.02 -27.58 -42.72
N ILE A 773 -22.83 -27.56 -42.13
CA ILE A 773 -22.37 -26.43 -41.30
C ILE A 773 -21.32 -25.63 -42.09
N PRO A 774 -21.58 -24.36 -42.46
CA PRO A 774 -20.60 -23.49 -43.12
C PRO A 774 -19.44 -23.17 -42.18
N LYS A 775 -18.22 -23.08 -42.75
CA LYS A 775 -16.96 -22.84 -42.03
C LYS A 775 -16.87 -21.50 -41.33
#